data_AF-A0A4S3ZSJ2-F1
#
_entry.id   AF-A0A4S3ZSJ2-F1
#
_cell.length_a   1.000
_cell.length_b   1.000
_cell.length_c   1.000
_cell.angle_alpha   90.00
_cell.angle_beta   90.00
_cell.angle_gamma   90.00
#
_symmetry.space_group_name_H-M   'P 1'
#
loop_
_entity.id
_entity.type
_entity.pdbx_description
1 polymer ?
#
loop_
_entity_poly.entity_id
_entity_poly.type
_entity_poly.pdbx_seq_one_letter_code
_entity_poly.pdbx_strand_id
1 'polypeptide(L)'
;MTIILSAPKKKPNYFDAGFSGIVAVLEALGPTGPNIPNVLSNLKSGFDALKGITEDEPGHRAWIWAYKTLSYAASDVLKAQLIKAPLSGQKDDAVKEFLEASTQFEGQELDGLALTNPGISPLFNNAHKALGTMILKATTGSDLGVDTLDERFKQALRTGSSRTLCEDPVYFRVLEDGLTGLAGEGARRDGHWARHANWVSYQYTDAPIFSPDEEEIIPLEAVYLPPRCFWHQTKKDAKKDGTEVLHKTAHVANLHRTAHDWLASDARHNPIRVVTGGPGSGKSSFARAFAHEVIQRGAHRVLFLQLQHMTLTGSLHDDIARYVDRRDTSTGHSGSPGLPGNPLDWRKTDEVPILMIFDGLDELSTKDEEGERNARELLLALKLMLSPMNTDGTPIRALVLGRNLACQAAMTAANIPLEHMLNVAPITKMNHATCMMRSPDDDIRDPEHLMDADQRVNYWKNWATLKGLNSKEIPDAITSTSMRELTVEPLLLHLLIISKYCGDDWETAANNKNVVYEDILQKIFERNKNKPHFRAAGVDEPLFFEFMECLGIAAWRGNGRTGDENDFRQIRKLHLNRERKFKDFPAASLKSVALNIHTRAGQEDASSGFEFIHKSFGEYLAARGLLYHALKTATALEENEPEDLEQQWCQIIGFAELTPEIISFLYDEARLKLTPDTAAKQKNSLTELINWALMHGFSVNKIAPELSWNELATQQRCAVSALIASASAMATVIPIGDWDTAEFNAPWTVNIDWPKSQKFSTKDQLNNIGVSVETTVIGALRRINVSDQSLWDCSLSRTNLEGADLRYTTATWSLLIGSNLEHASLSGFDATNAIFIDTNLRGCCLYAARFPYSKFEGVDMRSCDLRKADFSNVVAPTGGRYNMLNPYTGLSVKGSIDLEGADLTEADLSGADLSGVLNLSIDAVNSAFGNANTKLPDYIDRDKVTWLIENTSKPKHHLVHHQTRFKQRMKRKSNLQERSKKAP
;
A
#
# COMPACT_ATOMS: atom_id res chain seq x y z
N MET A 1 -39.57 8.35 36.76
CA MET A 1 -39.64 9.79 37.10
C MET A 1 -40.35 10.46 35.94
N THR A 2 -41.39 11.27 36.16
CA THR A 2 -42.10 11.93 35.05
C THR A 2 -41.34 13.19 34.65
N ILE A 3 -40.87 13.25 33.39
CA ILE A 3 -40.13 14.39 32.84
C ILE A 3 -41.06 15.16 31.90
N ILE A 4 -41.36 16.41 32.23
CA ILE A 4 -42.18 17.30 31.39
C ILE A 4 -41.23 18.21 30.61
N LEU A 5 -41.40 18.27 29.28
CA LEU A 5 -40.56 19.07 28.41
C LEU A 5 -40.84 20.56 28.64
N SER A 6 -39.78 21.34 28.89
CA SER A 6 -39.84 22.78 29.07
C SER A 6 -38.78 23.46 28.20
N ALA A 7 -39.15 24.54 27.52
CA ALA A 7 -38.25 25.30 26.67
C ALA A 7 -37.29 26.15 27.52
N PRO A 8 -36.02 26.31 27.10
CA PRO A 8 -35.04 27.09 27.86
C PRO A 8 -35.43 28.58 27.96
N LYS A 9 -35.36 29.14 29.18
CA LYS A 9 -35.85 30.51 29.51
C LYS A 9 -34.95 31.68 29.05
N LYS A 10 -33.73 31.46 28.54
CA LYS A 10 -32.81 32.56 28.13
C LYS A 10 -32.21 32.37 26.72
N LYS A 11 -32.38 33.44 25.93
CA LYS A 11 -31.96 33.80 24.55
C LYS A 11 -32.88 33.38 23.38
N PRO A 12 -33.15 34.30 22.43
CA PRO A 12 -34.06 34.08 21.31
C PRO A 12 -33.35 33.32 20.17
N ASN A 13 -34.16 32.58 19.41
CA ASN A 13 -33.87 31.92 18.14
C ASN A 13 -33.18 30.54 18.17
N TYR A 14 -33.58 29.64 19.07
CA TYR A 14 -33.42 28.19 18.84
C TYR A 14 -34.02 27.75 17.49
N PHE A 15 -35.09 28.43 17.07
CA PHE A 15 -35.68 28.31 15.75
C PHE A 15 -34.68 28.58 14.62
N ASP A 16 -33.88 29.66 14.71
CA ASP A 16 -32.89 29.98 13.68
C ASP A 16 -31.74 28.97 13.65
N ALA A 17 -31.38 28.34 14.78
CA ALA A 17 -30.33 27.32 14.81
C ALA A 17 -30.76 26.03 14.06
N GLY A 18 -31.98 25.54 14.31
CA GLY A 18 -32.53 24.40 13.57
C GLY A 18 -32.81 24.74 12.11
N PHE A 19 -33.40 25.91 11.84
CA PHE A 19 -33.68 26.40 10.49
C PHE A 19 -32.41 26.61 9.67
N SER A 20 -31.45 27.40 10.17
CA SER A 20 -30.19 27.67 9.46
C SER A 20 -29.40 26.39 9.25
N GLY A 21 -29.47 25.45 10.19
CA GLY A 21 -28.81 24.17 10.07
C GLY A 21 -29.41 23.26 8.99
N ILE A 22 -30.73 23.13 8.94
CA ILE A 22 -31.40 22.35 7.89
C ILE A 22 -31.20 23.03 6.52
N VAL A 23 -31.41 24.34 6.42
CA VAL A 23 -31.22 25.11 5.17
C VAL A 23 -29.78 25.03 4.68
N ALA A 24 -28.80 25.14 5.56
CA ALA A 24 -27.40 25.00 5.20
C ALA A 24 -27.09 23.58 4.67
N VAL A 25 -27.77 22.52 5.15
CA VAL A 25 -27.60 21.17 4.59
C VAL A 25 -28.19 21.10 3.19
N LEU A 26 -29.31 21.78 2.93
CA LEU A 26 -29.87 21.89 1.59
C LEU A 26 -28.93 22.67 0.65
N GLU A 27 -28.31 23.75 1.14
CA GLU A 27 -27.36 24.56 0.36
C GLU A 27 -26.05 23.84 0.09
N ALA A 28 -25.56 23.05 1.05
CA ALA A 28 -24.37 22.21 0.95
C ALA A 28 -24.41 21.18 -0.18
N LEU A 29 -25.62 20.79 -0.58
CA LEU A 29 -25.88 19.76 -1.60
C LEU A 29 -26.06 20.36 -3.01
N GLY A 30 -25.98 21.68 -3.15
CA GLY A 30 -25.90 22.36 -4.45
C GLY A 30 -24.48 22.26 -5.07
N PRO A 31 -24.32 22.47 -6.38
CA PRO A 31 -23.03 22.36 -7.08
C PRO A 31 -21.94 23.34 -6.57
N THR A 32 -22.31 24.32 -5.74
CA THR A 32 -21.43 25.31 -5.12
C THR A 32 -21.62 25.42 -3.60
N GLY A 33 -22.23 24.40 -2.97
CA GLY A 33 -22.61 24.42 -1.56
C GLY A 33 -21.44 24.26 -0.58
N PRO A 34 -21.47 24.91 0.61
CA PRO A 34 -20.49 24.65 1.66
C PRO A 34 -20.63 23.23 2.21
N ASN A 35 -19.54 22.55 2.55
CA ASN A 35 -19.55 21.11 2.83
C ASN A 35 -20.47 20.64 3.99
N ILE A 36 -21.18 19.52 3.82
CA ILE A 36 -22.21 18.96 4.74
C ILE A 36 -21.68 18.75 6.18
N PRO A 37 -20.46 18.25 6.42
CA PRO A 37 -19.94 18.09 7.78
C PRO A 37 -19.60 19.41 8.47
N ASN A 38 -19.22 20.45 7.72
CA ASN A 38 -19.09 21.82 8.27
C ASN A 38 -20.45 22.38 8.67
N VAL A 39 -21.51 22.04 7.92
CA VAL A 39 -22.88 22.42 8.28
C VAL A 39 -23.38 21.67 9.53
N LEU A 40 -23.11 20.37 9.65
CA LEU A 40 -23.44 19.59 10.84
C LEU A 40 -22.64 20.06 12.07
N SER A 41 -21.40 20.53 11.88
CA SER A 41 -20.60 21.19 12.91
C SER A 41 -21.20 22.55 13.33
N ASN A 42 -21.72 23.32 12.38
CA ASN A 42 -22.42 24.59 12.65
C ASN A 42 -23.77 24.37 13.37
N LEU A 43 -24.50 23.31 13.03
CA LEU A 43 -25.65 22.83 13.81
C LEU A 43 -25.23 22.55 15.26
N LYS A 44 -24.16 21.76 15.44
CA LYS A 44 -23.63 21.42 16.76
C LYS A 44 -23.23 22.66 17.58
N SER A 45 -22.49 23.60 17.00
CA SER A 45 -22.05 24.82 17.68
C SER A 45 -23.21 25.77 18.03
N GLY A 46 -24.22 25.88 17.14
CA GLY A 46 -25.47 26.59 17.40
C GLY A 46 -26.26 25.98 18.55
N PHE A 47 -26.26 24.64 18.67
CA PHE A 47 -26.88 23.95 19.79
C PHE A 47 -26.08 23.98 21.10
N ASP A 48 -24.75 23.99 21.05
CA ASP A 48 -23.92 24.14 22.24
C ASP A 48 -24.15 25.51 22.90
N ALA A 49 -24.53 26.53 22.11
CA ALA A 49 -24.96 27.83 22.62
C ALA A 49 -26.33 27.83 23.35
N LEU A 50 -27.14 26.76 23.19
CA LEU A 50 -28.43 26.57 23.89
C LEU A 50 -28.28 25.90 25.25
N LYS A 51 -27.09 25.38 25.60
CA LYS A 51 -26.80 24.82 26.93
C LYS A 51 -26.74 25.94 27.97
N GLY A 52 -27.59 25.88 28.99
CA GLY A 52 -27.67 26.89 30.04
C GLY A 52 -26.49 26.83 31.02
N ILE A 53 -25.95 27.99 31.41
CA ILE A 53 -24.73 28.08 32.24
C ILE A 53 -24.99 27.85 33.74
N THR A 54 -26.24 27.81 34.25
CA THR A 54 -26.43 27.79 35.73
C THR A 54 -27.62 27.01 36.32
N GLU A 55 -28.70 26.67 35.61
CA GLU A 55 -29.77 25.81 36.17
C GLU A 55 -30.44 25.00 35.04
N ASP A 56 -30.14 23.71 34.96
CA ASP A 56 -30.50 22.85 33.84
C ASP A 56 -31.38 21.68 34.30
N GLU A 57 -32.67 21.96 34.45
CA GLU A 57 -33.69 20.98 34.84
C GLU A 57 -33.84 19.86 33.79
N PRO A 58 -34.22 18.62 34.19
CA PRO A 58 -34.43 17.51 33.27
C PRO A 58 -35.38 17.81 32.10
N GLY A 59 -36.39 18.68 32.33
CA GLY A 59 -37.33 19.13 31.30
C GLY A 59 -36.68 19.95 30.18
N HIS A 60 -35.69 20.80 30.50
CA HIS A 60 -34.93 21.56 29.51
C HIS A 60 -34.07 20.64 28.65
N ARG A 61 -33.41 19.66 29.29
CA ARG A 61 -32.61 18.65 28.58
C ARG A 61 -33.45 17.81 27.64
N ALA A 62 -34.65 17.40 28.07
CA ALA A 62 -35.60 16.65 27.26
C ALA A 62 -36.06 17.45 26.04
N TRP A 63 -36.33 18.75 26.20
CA TRP A 63 -36.70 19.63 25.10
C TRP A 63 -35.56 19.77 24.08
N ILE A 64 -34.33 20.04 24.55
CA ILE A 64 -33.15 20.16 23.68
C ILE A 64 -32.90 18.85 22.91
N TRP A 65 -33.05 17.70 23.58
CA TRP A 65 -32.94 16.39 22.95
C TRP A 65 -33.97 16.21 21.83
N ALA A 66 -35.25 16.49 22.10
CA ALA A 66 -36.33 16.30 21.13
C ALA A 66 -36.14 17.21 19.90
N TYR A 67 -35.76 18.46 20.13
CA TYR A 67 -35.53 19.43 19.06
C TYR A 67 -34.33 19.07 18.18
N LYS A 68 -33.19 18.66 18.78
CA LYS A 68 -32.03 18.17 18.04
C LYS A 68 -32.35 16.92 17.22
N THR A 69 -33.03 15.95 17.84
CA THR A 69 -33.47 14.70 17.21
C THR A 69 -34.28 14.97 15.95
N LEU A 70 -35.28 15.86 16.06
CA LEU A 70 -36.12 16.27 14.94
C LEU A 70 -35.31 16.96 13.83
N SER A 71 -34.40 17.86 14.21
CA SER A 71 -33.58 18.62 13.25
C SER A 71 -32.67 17.70 12.44
N TYR A 72 -32.02 16.72 13.09
CA TYR A 72 -31.23 15.70 12.39
C TYR A 72 -32.10 14.81 11.49
N ALA A 73 -33.25 14.35 11.98
CA ALA A 73 -34.13 13.49 11.20
C ALA A 73 -34.68 14.17 9.94
N ALA A 74 -35.08 15.44 10.05
CA ALA A 74 -35.55 16.23 8.92
C ALA A 74 -34.46 16.43 7.87
N SER A 75 -33.24 16.73 8.33
CA SER A 75 -32.06 16.87 7.48
C SER A 75 -31.74 15.59 6.70
N ASP A 76 -31.73 14.43 7.37
CA ASP A 76 -31.45 13.13 6.75
C ASP A 76 -32.49 12.75 5.69
N VAL A 77 -33.77 12.98 5.97
CA VAL A 77 -34.84 12.70 4.98
C VAL A 77 -34.74 13.61 3.77
N LEU A 78 -34.46 14.91 3.96
CA LEU A 78 -34.28 15.85 2.85
C LEU A 78 -33.03 15.51 2.01
N LYS A 79 -31.91 15.16 2.65
CA LYS A 79 -30.68 14.70 1.98
C LYS A 79 -30.96 13.53 1.03
N ALA A 80 -31.73 12.55 1.49
CA ALA A 80 -32.08 11.39 0.67
C ALA A 80 -32.98 11.74 -0.54
N GLN A 81 -33.77 12.81 -0.47
CA GLN A 81 -34.60 13.27 -1.60
C GLN A 81 -33.80 14.09 -2.61
N LEU A 82 -32.78 14.81 -2.17
CA LEU A 82 -31.95 15.64 -3.04
C LEU A 82 -31.15 14.84 -4.07
N ILE A 83 -30.82 13.59 -3.76
CA ILE A 83 -30.22 12.65 -4.72
C ILE A 83 -31.16 12.37 -5.91
N LYS A 84 -32.48 12.49 -5.69
CA LYS A 84 -33.51 12.10 -6.67
C LYS A 84 -34.14 13.28 -7.39
N ALA A 85 -34.24 14.43 -6.73
CA ALA A 85 -34.85 15.63 -7.30
C ALA A 85 -34.19 16.92 -6.78
N PRO A 86 -33.99 17.94 -7.64
CA PRO A 86 -33.39 19.21 -7.23
C PRO A 86 -34.34 20.04 -6.34
N LEU A 87 -33.75 20.95 -5.56
CA LEU A 87 -34.45 21.89 -4.66
C LEU A 87 -35.40 22.80 -5.42
N SER A 88 -36.53 23.13 -4.80
CA SER A 88 -37.42 24.19 -5.26
C SER A 88 -36.97 25.56 -4.72
N GLY A 89 -37.49 26.64 -5.30
CA GLY A 89 -37.31 28.00 -4.76
C GLY A 89 -38.08 28.27 -3.45
N GLN A 90 -38.90 27.33 -2.98
CA GLN A 90 -39.69 27.43 -1.74
C GLN A 90 -39.09 26.59 -0.58
N LYS A 91 -37.86 26.10 -0.74
CA LYS A 91 -37.18 25.24 0.24
C LYS A 91 -37.13 25.85 1.65
N ASP A 92 -36.88 27.14 1.76
CA ASP A 92 -36.70 27.83 3.04
C ASP A 92 -38.04 27.93 3.76
N ASP A 93 -39.08 28.40 3.05
CA ASP A 93 -40.45 28.45 3.58
C ASP A 93 -40.96 27.07 4.02
N ALA A 94 -40.64 26.02 3.25
CA ALA A 94 -41.02 24.65 3.57
C ALA A 94 -40.40 24.14 4.89
N VAL A 95 -39.10 24.38 5.11
CA VAL A 95 -38.40 24.00 6.34
C VAL A 95 -38.93 24.81 7.53
N LYS A 96 -39.21 26.10 7.31
CA LYS A 96 -39.76 26.98 8.34
C LYS A 96 -41.12 26.51 8.83
N GLU A 97 -42.05 26.27 7.92
CA GLU A 97 -43.39 25.75 8.23
C GLU A 97 -43.33 24.39 8.95
N PHE A 98 -42.41 23.51 8.52
CA PHE A 98 -42.22 22.20 9.16
C PHE A 98 -41.77 22.34 10.61
N LEU A 99 -40.75 23.16 10.89
CA LEU A 99 -40.24 23.35 12.25
C LEU A 99 -41.33 23.98 13.15
N GLU A 100 -42.06 24.99 12.67
CA GLU A 100 -43.13 25.65 13.44
C GLU A 100 -44.25 24.66 13.83
N ALA A 101 -44.64 23.77 12.92
CA ALA A 101 -45.64 22.74 13.19
C ALA A 101 -45.12 21.63 14.12
N SER A 102 -43.83 21.31 14.06
CA SER A 102 -43.26 20.10 14.66
C SER A 102 -42.66 20.31 16.05
N THR A 103 -42.32 21.54 16.45
CA THR A 103 -41.57 21.81 17.68
C THR A 103 -42.44 22.21 18.87
N GLN A 104 -43.73 21.85 18.86
CA GLN A 104 -44.71 22.15 19.92
C GLN A 104 -44.58 21.20 21.11
N PHE A 105 -43.38 21.09 21.67
CA PHE A 105 -43.04 20.12 22.74
C PHE A 105 -43.40 20.60 24.15
N GLU A 106 -43.62 21.90 24.34
CA GLU A 106 -43.83 22.52 25.66
C GLU A 106 -44.97 21.84 26.43
N GLY A 107 -44.71 21.43 27.68
CA GLY A 107 -45.71 20.84 28.56
C GLY A 107 -46.10 19.38 28.21
N GLN A 108 -45.49 18.77 27.19
CA GLN A 108 -45.66 17.34 26.90
C GLN A 108 -44.81 16.49 27.85
N GLU A 109 -45.27 15.27 28.16
CA GLU A 109 -44.51 14.30 28.94
C GLU A 109 -43.57 13.51 28.02
N LEU A 110 -42.31 13.33 28.44
CA LEU A 110 -41.34 12.49 27.75
C LEU A 110 -41.66 11.02 28.04
N ASP A 111 -42.21 10.32 27.05
CA ASP A 111 -42.60 8.91 27.21
C ASP A 111 -41.38 7.96 27.19
N GLY A 112 -41.54 6.76 27.77
CA GLY A 112 -40.46 5.77 27.85
C GLY A 112 -40.00 5.20 26.50
N LEU A 113 -40.80 5.34 25.44
CA LEU A 113 -40.43 4.95 24.07
C LEU A 113 -39.69 6.08 23.33
N ALA A 114 -39.73 7.33 23.80
CA ALA A 114 -39.12 8.47 23.12
C ALA A 114 -37.61 8.29 22.90
N LEU A 115 -36.88 7.78 23.91
CA LEU A 115 -35.43 7.57 23.79
C LEU A 115 -35.07 6.28 23.04
N THR A 116 -35.89 5.23 23.16
CA THR A 116 -35.59 3.89 22.64
C THR A 116 -36.12 3.66 21.22
N ASN A 117 -37.28 4.23 20.90
CA ASN A 117 -37.93 4.13 19.60
C ASN A 117 -38.73 5.41 19.28
N PRO A 118 -38.06 6.55 19.03
CA PRO A 118 -38.70 7.85 18.78
C PRO A 118 -39.65 7.83 17.58
N GLY A 119 -39.44 6.95 16.59
CA GLY A 119 -40.30 6.86 15.40
C GLY A 119 -41.73 6.40 15.65
N ILE A 120 -42.05 5.86 16.83
CA ILE A 120 -43.43 5.54 17.24
C ILE A 120 -43.89 6.36 18.45
N SER A 121 -43.04 7.25 18.96
CA SER A 121 -43.36 8.08 20.11
C SER A 121 -44.42 9.13 19.73
N PRO A 122 -45.47 9.31 20.56
CA PRO A 122 -46.46 10.35 20.33
C PRO A 122 -45.88 11.77 20.24
N LEU A 123 -44.69 11.99 20.82
CA LEU A 123 -43.98 13.27 20.84
C LEU A 123 -43.74 13.84 19.43
N PHE A 124 -43.52 12.98 18.43
CA PHE A 124 -43.19 13.38 17.05
C PHE A 124 -44.38 13.31 16.08
N ASN A 125 -45.61 13.06 16.56
CA ASN A 125 -46.80 12.93 15.69
C ASN A 125 -47.06 14.15 14.80
N ASN A 126 -46.78 15.36 15.30
CA ASN A 126 -46.93 16.58 14.50
C ASN A 126 -45.91 16.64 13.37
N ALA A 127 -44.69 16.14 13.60
CA ALA A 127 -43.65 16.05 12.58
C ALA A 127 -44.01 15.05 11.48
N HIS A 128 -44.54 13.88 11.84
CA HIS A 128 -45.04 12.90 10.87
C HIS A 128 -46.11 13.50 9.93
N LYS A 129 -47.04 14.29 10.48
CA LYS A 129 -48.09 14.98 9.69
C LYS A 129 -47.54 16.08 8.78
N ALA A 130 -46.52 16.81 9.22
CA ALA A 130 -45.94 17.94 8.48
C ALA A 130 -44.93 17.50 7.39
N LEU A 131 -44.36 16.30 7.50
CA LEU A 131 -43.29 15.79 6.65
C LEU A 131 -43.63 15.81 5.15
N GLY A 132 -44.82 15.30 4.79
CA GLY A 132 -45.24 15.21 3.39
C GLY A 132 -45.31 16.57 2.69
N THR A 133 -45.88 17.56 3.39
CA THR A 133 -45.97 18.95 2.91
C THR A 133 -44.59 19.59 2.75
N MET A 134 -43.67 19.34 3.70
CA MET A 134 -42.30 19.84 3.63
C MET A 134 -41.58 19.34 2.37
N ILE A 135 -41.65 18.02 2.09
CA ILE A 135 -40.95 17.42 0.95
C ILE A 135 -41.51 17.92 -0.39
N LEU A 136 -42.83 17.99 -0.51
CA LEU A 136 -43.51 18.49 -1.71
C LEU A 136 -43.17 19.94 -2.02
N LYS A 137 -43.08 20.79 -0.98
CA LYS A 137 -42.70 22.20 -1.17
C LYS A 137 -41.21 22.38 -1.38
N ALA A 138 -40.35 21.58 -0.74
CA ALA A 138 -38.89 21.75 -0.79
C ALA A 138 -38.23 21.18 -2.07
N THR A 139 -38.89 20.28 -2.80
CA THR A 139 -38.32 19.59 -3.98
C THR A 139 -39.18 19.76 -5.23
N THR A 140 -38.58 19.68 -6.41
CA THR A 140 -39.26 19.89 -7.71
C THR A 140 -39.99 18.65 -8.26
N GLY A 141 -39.95 17.52 -7.55
CA GLY A 141 -40.70 16.31 -7.90
C GLY A 141 -40.53 15.22 -6.84
N SER A 142 -41.65 14.64 -6.38
CA SER A 142 -41.62 13.47 -5.50
C SER A 142 -42.64 12.43 -5.99
N ASP A 143 -42.13 11.29 -6.46
CA ASP A 143 -42.93 10.13 -6.87
C ASP A 143 -42.80 8.98 -5.83
N LEU A 144 -42.71 9.35 -4.55
CA LEU A 144 -42.61 8.39 -3.45
C LEU A 144 -43.93 8.36 -2.68
N GLY A 145 -44.46 7.15 -2.48
CA GLY A 145 -45.62 6.92 -1.62
C GLY A 145 -45.36 7.43 -0.20
N VAL A 146 -46.39 8.01 0.41
CA VAL A 146 -46.36 8.59 1.77
C VAL A 146 -45.82 7.58 2.79
N ASP A 147 -46.17 6.30 2.64
CA ASP A 147 -45.75 5.22 3.54
C ASP A 147 -44.24 4.98 3.54
N THR A 148 -43.58 5.06 2.38
CA THR A 148 -42.12 4.91 2.27
C THR A 148 -41.35 6.09 2.87
N LEU A 149 -41.93 7.29 2.87
CA LEU A 149 -41.34 8.48 3.48
C LEU A 149 -41.49 8.44 5.00
N ASP A 150 -42.65 7.99 5.48
CA ASP A 150 -42.91 7.85 6.91
C ASP A 150 -41.95 6.84 7.55
N GLU A 151 -41.78 5.65 6.97
CA GLU A 151 -40.83 4.65 7.48
C GLU A 151 -39.38 5.15 7.49
N ARG A 152 -38.97 5.90 6.45
CA ARG A 152 -37.65 6.55 6.44
C ARG A 152 -37.50 7.59 7.53
N PHE A 153 -38.54 8.37 7.79
CA PHE A 153 -38.50 9.38 8.84
C PHE A 153 -38.48 8.75 10.23
N LYS A 154 -39.20 7.65 10.46
CA LYS A 154 -39.08 6.85 11.70
C LYS A 154 -37.65 6.38 11.93
N GLN A 155 -36.98 5.91 10.88
CA GLN A 155 -35.58 5.50 10.93
C GLN A 155 -34.65 6.69 11.20
N ALA A 156 -34.89 7.82 10.53
CA ALA A 156 -34.12 9.05 10.73
C ALA A 156 -34.28 9.61 12.16
N LEU A 157 -35.46 9.52 12.76
CA LEU A 157 -35.69 9.89 14.16
C LEU A 157 -34.90 8.99 15.13
N ARG A 158 -34.82 7.69 14.87
CA ARG A 158 -33.98 6.77 15.67
C ARG A 158 -32.51 7.17 15.59
N THR A 159 -32.02 7.39 14.37
CA THR A 159 -30.63 7.82 14.13
C THR A 159 -30.36 9.17 14.80
N GLY A 160 -31.24 10.16 14.61
CA GLY A 160 -31.12 11.51 15.17
C GLY A 160 -31.15 11.55 16.70
N SER A 161 -32.01 10.74 17.32
CA SER A 161 -32.07 10.61 18.79
C SER A 161 -30.76 10.07 19.35
N SER A 162 -30.31 8.94 18.81
CA SER A 162 -29.10 8.32 19.29
C SER A 162 -27.86 9.18 18.99
N ARG A 163 -27.80 9.88 17.85
CA ARG A 163 -26.77 10.88 17.55
C ARG A 163 -26.73 11.99 18.60
N THR A 164 -27.89 12.54 18.95
CA THR A 164 -28.02 13.59 19.95
C THR A 164 -27.50 13.15 21.33
N LEU A 165 -27.88 11.94 21.75
CA LEU A 165 -27.40 11.36 23.02
C LEU A 165 -25.88 11.11 23.00
N CYS A 166 -25.31 10.73 21.86
CA CYS A 166 -23.86 10.51 21.70
C CYS A 166 -23.03 11.80 21.74
N GLU A 167 -23.59 12.94 21.34
CA GLU A 167 -22.86 14.22 21.32
C GLU A 167 -22.46 14.71 22.70
N ASP A 168 -23.28 14.44 23.71
CA ASP A 168 -23.02 14.80 25.10
C ASP A 168 -23.65 13.77 26.06
N PRO A 169 -23.02 12.60 26.22
CA PRO A 169 -23.58 11.49 27.01
C PRO A 169 -23.80 11.88 28.47
N VAL A 170 -22.88 12.69 29.03
CA VAL A 170 -22.95 13.16 30.42
C VAL A 170 -24.13 14.11 30.61
N TYR A 171 -24.36 15.01 29.66
CA TYR A 171 -25.48 15.94 29.71
C TYR A 171 -26.83 15.23 29.66
N PHE A 172 -27.02 14.25 28.76
CA PHE A 172 -28.30 13.57 28.60
C PHE A 172 -28.53 12.36 29.51
N ARG A 173 -27.52 11.91 30.28
CA ARG A 173 -27.62 10.75 31.20
C ARG A 173 -28.82 10.81 32.16
N VAL A 174 -29.19 12.00 32.60
CA VAL A 174 -30.34 12.22 33.51
C VAL A 174 -31.68 11.78 32.88
N LEU A 175 -31.81 11.90 31.55
CA LEU A 175 -33.00 11.44 30.82
C LEU A 175 -33.06 9.91 30.81
N GLU A 176 -31.93 9.24 30.62
CA GLU A 176 -31.83 7.78 30.64
C GLU A 176 -32.14 7.23 32.04
N ASP A 177 -31.45 7.74 33.07
CA ASP A 177 -31.62 7.29 34.45
C ASP A 177 -33.04 7.59 34.99
N GLY A 178 -33.67 8.70 34.54
CA GLY A 178 -35.02 9.10 34.95
C GLY A 178 -36.17 8.28 34.35
N LEU A 179 -35.97 7.73 33.14
CA LEU A 179 -36.99 7.00 32.39
C LEU A 179 -36.92 5.47 32.54
N THR A 180 -35.74 4.88 32.81
CA THR A 180 -35.62 3.41 32.79
C THR A 180 -35.93 2.69 34.11
N GLY A 181 -35.76 3.32 35.29
CA GLY A 181 -36.00 2.64 36.59
C GLY A 181 -35.24 1.29 36.76
N LEU A 182 -35.55 0.52 37.83
CA LEU A 182 -34.93 -0.79 38.11
C LEU A 182 -35.42 -1.93 37.18
N ALA A 183 -36.55 -1.74 36.47
CA ALA A 183 -37.11 -2.72 35.53
C ALA A 183 -36.69 -2.47 34.07
N GLY A 184 -35.94 -1.39 33.78
CA GLY A 184 -35.59 -0.97 32.42
C GLY A 184 -34.17 -1.32 31.98
N GLU A 185 -33.52 -2.32 32.58
CA GLU A 185 -32.17 -2.74 32.15
C GLU A 185 -32.12 -3.15 30.68
N GLY A 186 -33.15 -3.82 30.15
CA GLY A 186 -33.23 -4.17 28.72
C GLY A 186 -33.26 -2.94 27.83
N ALA A 187 -34.14 -1.98 28.13
CA ALA A 187 -34.24 -0.70 27.42
C ALA A 187 -32.94 0.12 27.49
N ARG A 188 -32.24 0.07 28.64
CA ARG A 188 -30.92 0.69 28.80
C ARG A 188 -29.88 0.04 27.89
N ARG A 189 -29.81 -1.30 27.86
CA ARG A 189 -28.90 -2.06 26.98
C ARG A 189 -29.19 -1.77 25.50
N ASP A 190 -30.46 -1.67 25.12
CA ASP A 190 -30.87 -1.29 23.77
C ASP A 190 -30.40 0.12 23.39
N GLY A 191 -30.51 1.09 24.32
CA GLY A 191 -29.98 2.44 24.13
C GLY A 191 -28.46 2.46 23.92
N HIS A 192 -27.72 1.65 24.70
CA HIS A 192 -26.27 1.50 24.50
C HIS A 192 -25.92 0.87 23.14
N TRP A 193 -26.63 -0.18 22.72
CA TRP A 193 -26.46 -0.77 21.40
C TRP A 193 -26.76 0.22 20.26
N ALA A 194 -27.82 1.01 20.39
CA ALA A 194 -28.17 2.03 19.39
C ALA A 194 -27.07 3.09 19.25
N ARG A 195 -26.50 3.56 20.36
CA ARG A 195 -25.37 4.51 20.36
C ARG A 195 -24.14 3.96 19.66
N HIS A 196 -23.76 2.73 20.01
CA HIS A 196 -22.64 2.05 19.37
C HIS A 196 -22.91 1.83 17.87
N ALA A 197 -24.11 1.42 17.48
CA ALA A 197 -24.50 1.23 16.08
C ALA A 197 -24.43 2.53 15.26
N ASN A 198 -24.81 3.67 15.86
CA ASN A 198 -24.66 4.98 15.24
C ASN A 198 -23.20 5.39 15.06
N TRP A 199 -22.35 5.15 16.06
CA TRP A 199 -20.91 5.41 15.94
C TRP A 199 -20.26 4.57 14.83
N VAL A 200 -20.67 3.30 14.70
CA VAL A 200 -20.22 2.43 13.60
C VAL A 200 -20.71 2.98 12.25
N SER A 201 -21.97 3.35 12.14
CA SER A 201 -22.55 3.87 10.89
C SER A 201 -21.91 5.18 10.44
N TYR A 202 -21.66 6.10 11.38
CA TYR A 202 -21.01 7.40 11.12
C TYR A 202 -19.64 7.25 10.42
N GLN A 203 -18.88 6.21 10.76
CA GLN A 203 -17.58 5.93 10.13
C GLN A 203 -17.68 5.57 8.63
N TYR A 204 -18.87 5.23 8.15
CA TYR A 204 -19.13 4.91 6.75
C TYR A 204 -19.88 6.05 6.04
N THR A 205 -20.93 6.61 6.65
CA THR A 205 -21.86 7.56 6.02
C THR A 205 -21.39 9.01 6.04
N ASP A 206 -20.57 9.40 7.02
CA ASP A 206 -20.25 10.81 7.28
C ASP A 206 -18.76 11.07 7.45
N ALA A 207 -17.99 10.11 7.95
CA ALA A 207 -16.56 10.29 8.15
C ALA A 207 -15.85 10.45 6.78
N PRO A 208 -15.06 11.53 6.60
CA PRO A 208 -14.31 11.73 5.36
C PRO A 208 -13.34 10.59 5.09
N ILE A 209 -13.29 10.17 3.83
CA ILE A 209 -12.15 9.41 3.33
C ILE A 209 -10.93 10.32 3.22
N PHE A 210 -9.77 9.72 2.96
CA PHE A 210 -8.53 10.45 2.74
C PHE A 210 -8.75 11.57 1.71
N SER A 211 -8.54 12.82 2.11
CA SER A 211 -8.33 13.92 1.17
C SER A 211 -7.20 14.82 1.66
N PRO A 212 -6.29 15.24 0.76
CA PRO A 212 -5.27 16.22 1.06
C PRO A 212 -5.85 17.65 1.09
N ASP A 213 -7.05 17.89 0.56
CA ASP A 213 -7.75 19.18 0.59
C ASP A 213 -8.57 19.33 1.88
N GLU A 214 -8.57 20.52 2.47
CA GLU A 214 -9.28 20.85 3.71
C GLU A 214 -10.79 21.04 3.48
N GLU A 215 -11.20 21.36 2.24
CA GLU A 215 -12.59 21.54 1.85
C GLU A 215 -13.26 20.23 1.41
N GLU A 216 -12.47 19.19 1.12
CA GLU A 216 -12.96 17.93 0.57
C GLU A 216 -13.24 16.90 1.67
N ILE A 217 -14.52 16.73 2.00
CA ILE A 217 -15.01 15.85 3.07
C ILE A 217 -15.96 14.81 2.46
N ILE A 218 -15.44 14.02 1.52
CA ILE A 218 -16.21 12.98 0.83
C ILE A 218 -16.34 11.78 1.77
N PRO A 219 -17.56 11.33 2.14
CA PRO A 219 -17.70 10.17 3.00
C PRO A 219 -17.41 8.88 2.23
N LEU A 220 -17.04 7.82 2.96
CA LEU A 220 -16.72 6.53 2.36
C LEU A 220 -17.89 5.98 1.53
N GLU A 221 -19.11 6.12 2.02
CA GLU A 221 -20.34 5.70 1.33
C GLU A 221 -20.43 6.22 -0.10
N ALA A 222 -20.00 7.47 -0.35
CA ALA A 222 -20.19 8.13 -1.63
C ALA A 222 -19.33 7.53 -2.75
N VAL A 223 -18.18 6.96 -2.41
CA VAL A 223 -17.22 6.39 -3.37
C VAL A 223 -16.96 4.90 -3.12
N TYR A 224 -17.74 4.29 -2.22
CA TYR A 224 -17.54 2.91 -1.81
C TYR A 224 -17.69 1.96 -2.99
N LEU A 225 -16.71 1.08 -3.15
CA LEU A 225 -16.72 0.02 -4.14
C LEU A 225 -16.89 -1.33 -3.42
N PRO A 226 -18.02 -2.04 -3.63
CA PRO A 226 -18.23 -3.36 -3.04
C PRO A 226 -17.12 -4.33 -3.50
N PRO A 227 -16.36 -4.91 -2.56
CA PRO A 227 -15.27 -5.81 -2.91
C PRO A 227 -15.79 -7.15 -3.42
N ARG A 228 -15.04 -7.70 -4.37
CA ARG A 228 -15.12 -9.10 -4.77
C ARG A 228 -14.25 -9.94 -3.84
N CYS A 229 -14.52 -11.22 -3.73
CA CYS A 229 -13.65 -12.15 -3.03
C CYS A 229 -13.50 -13.47 -3.76
N PHE A 230 -12.48 -14.23 -3.37
CA PHE A 230 -12.34 -15.61 -3.74
C PHE A 230 -11.88 -16.48 -2.57
N TRP A 231 -12.29 -17.74 -2.58
CA TRP A 231 -11.82 -18.74 -1.62
C TRP A 231 -11.56 -20.07 -2.31
N HIS A 232 -10.80 -20.93 -1.64
CA HIS A 232 -10.41 -22.21 -2.19
C HIS A 232 -11.14 -23.34 -1.50
N GLN A 233 -11.53 -24.33 -2.29
CA GLN A 233 -12.01 -25.62 -1.81
C GLN A 233 -11.08 -26.70 -2.36
N THR A 234 -10.60 -27.56 -1.47
CA THR A 234 -9.74 -28.68 -1.86
C THR A 234 -10.52 -29.97 -1.73
N LYS A 235 -10.57 -30.75 -2.82
CA LYS A 235 -11.10 -32.12 -2.82
C LYS A 235 -9.96 -33.11 -2.99
N LYS A 236 -10.07 -34.23 -2.30
CA LYS A 236 -9.17 -35.36 -2.46
C LYS A 236 -9.79 -36.34 -3.44
N ASP A 237 -9.19 -36.48 -4.61
CA ASP A 237 -9.60 -37.50 -5.58
C ASP A 237 -8.55 -38.62 -5.60
N ALA A 238 -9.02 -39.85 -5.40
CA ALA A 238 -8.18 -41.04 -5.49
C ALA A 238 -8.02 -41.41 -6.98
N LYS A 239 -6.78 -41.42 -7.48
CA LYS A 239 -6.50 -41.98 -8.80
C LYS A 239 -6.56 -43.50 -8.78
N LYS A 240 -6.81 -44.10 -9.96
CA LYS A 240 -6.87 -45.56 -10.16
C LYS A 240 -5.58 -46.30 -9.80
N ASP A 241 -4.46 -45.61 -9.70
CA ASP A 241 -3.14 -46.13 -9.31
C ASP A 241 -2.87 -46.06 -7.79
N GLY A 242 -3.82 -45.57 -7.00
CA GLY A 242 -3.68 -45.40 -5.55
C GLY A 242 -2.97 -44.11 -5.13
N THR A 243 -2.60 -43.23 -6.07
CA THR A 243 -2.07 -41.90 -5.75
C THR A 243 -3.20 -40.91 -5.45
N GLU A 244 -3.08 -40.17 -4.34
CA GLU A 244 -4.00 -39.07 -4.02
C GLU A 244 -3.60 -37.81 -4.79
N VAL A 245 -4.54 -37.24 -5.56
CA VAL A 245 -4.35 -35.90 -6.15
C VAL A 245 -5.32 -34.93 -5.48
N LEU A 246 -4.76 -33.82 -5.03
CA LEU A 246 -5.52 -32.71 -4.46
C LEU A 246 -6.02 -31.84 -5.62
N HIS A 247 -7.33 -31.87 -5.86
CA HIS A 247 -7.97 -30.97 -6.82
C HIS A 247 -8.39 -29.69 -6.08
N LYS A 248 -7.86 -28.54 -6.51
CA LYS A 248 -8.18 -27.24 -5.92
C LYS A 248 -9.17 -26.50 -6.82
N THR A 249 -10.26 -26.03 -6.25
CA THR A 249 -11.25 -25.19 -6.95
C THR A 249 -11.30 -23.82 -6.29
N ALA A 250 -11.11 -22.75 -7.07
CA ALA A 250 -11.35 -21.38 -6.62
C ALA A 250 -12.80 -20.98 -6.91
N HIS A 251 -13.47 -20.38 -5.94
CA HIS A 251 -14.79 -19.77 -6.12
C HIS A 251 -14.65 -18.26 -6.06
N VAL A 252 -15.26 -17.54 -6.99
CA VAL A 252 -15.26 -16.08 -7.09
C VAL A 252 -16.68 -15.57 -6.85
N ALA A 253 -16.84 -14.58 -5.97
CA ALA A 253 -18.15 -14.00 -5.64
C ALA A 253 -18.05 -12.56 -5.12
N ASN A 254 -19.21 -11.92 -4.93
CA ASN A 254 -19.31 -10.68 -4.18
C ASN A 254 -19.09 -10.92 -2.67
N LEU A 255 -18.25 -10.12 -2.02
CA LEU A 255 -17.88 -10.33 -0.62
C LEU A 255 -19.03 -10.02 0.36
N HIS A 256 -19.81 -8.95 0.13
CA HIS A 256 -20.98 -8.64 0.96
C HIS A 256 -21.99 -9.78 0.92
N ARG A 257 -22.32 -10.26 -0.28
CA ARG A 257 -23.26 -11.36 -0.47
C ARG A 257 -22.77 -12.62 0.26
N THR A 258 -21.51 -12.99 0.06
CA THR A 258 -20.91 -14.17 0.70
C THR A 258 -20.91 -14.07 2.22
N ALA A 259 -20.68 -12.87 2.77
CA ALA A 259 -20.72 -12.62 4.20
C ALA A 259 -22.15 -12.68 4.76
N HIS A 260 -23.16 -12.15 4.05
CA HIS A 260 -24.57 -12.27 4.44
C HIS A 260 -25.08 -13.71 4.38
N ASP A 261 -24.73 -14.45 3.32
CA ASP A 261 -25.10 -15.87 3.18
C ASP A 261 -24.52 -16.69 4.35
N TRP A 262 -23.30 -16.35 4.80
CA TRP A 262 -22.73 -16.91 6.02
C TRP A 262 -23.47 -16.49 7.29
N LEU A 263 -23.87 -15.22 7.42
CA LEU A 263 -24.68 -14.77 8.56
C LEU A 263 -26.07 -15.43 8.61
N ALA A 264 -26.58 -15.94 7.49
CA ALA A 264 -27.82 -16.71 7.44
C ALA A 264 -27.62 -18.21 7.75
N SER A 265 -26.40 -18.73 7.63
CA SER A 265 -26.06 -20.15 7.87
C SER A 265 -26.04 -20.53 9.36
N ASP A 266 -25.97 -21.82 9.72
CA ASP A 266 -25.90 -22.21 11.14
C ASP A 266 -24.58 -21.78 11.82
N ALA A 267 -24.69 -20.88 12.80
CA ALA A 267 -23.56 -20.33 13.56
C ALA A 267 -22.79 -21.39 14.37
N ARG A 268 -23.40 -22.53 14.70
CA ARG A 268 -22.77 -23.58 15.54
C ARG A 268 -21.67 -24.35 14.81
N HIS A 269 -21.79 -24.46 13.49
CA HIS A 269 -20.83 -25.18 12.65
C HIS A 269 -19.77 -24.24 12.05
N ASN A 270 -20.10 -22.96 11.89
CA ASN A 270 -19.21 -21.96 11.29
C ASN A 270 -19.28 -20.59 11.98
N PRO A 271 -18.75 -20.47 13.22
CA PRO A 271 -18.83 -19.22 13.98
C PRO A 271 -17.78 -18.18 13.59
N ILE A 272 -16.70 -18.56 12.90
CA ILE A 272 -15.56 -17.69 12.57
C ILE A 272 -15.31 -17.69 11.07
N ARG A 273 -15.33 -16.49 10.47
CA ARG A 273 -14.79 -16.24 9.13
C ARG A 273 -13.63 -15.26 9.19
N VAL A 274 -12.69 -15.45 8.27
CA VAL A 274 -11.50 -14.60 8.15
C VAL A 274 -11.48 -13.98 6.76
N VAL A 275 -11.38 -12.65 6.69
CA VAL A 275 -11.22 -11.90 5.44
C VAL A 275 -9.78 -11.46 5.32
N THR A 276 -9.13 -11.85 4.24
CA THR A 276 -7.70 -11.59 4.01
C THR A 276 -7.49 -10.72 2.78
N GLY A 277 -6.42 -9.94 2.77
CA GLY A 277 -6.08 -9.08 1.63
C GLY A 277 -4.81 -8.29 1.88
N GLY A 278 -4.22 -7.77 0.80
CA GLY A 278 -3.05 -6.89 0.87
C GLY A 278 -3.35 -5.57 1.60
N PRO A 279 -2.32 -4.78 1.92
CA PRO A 279 -2.49 -3.37 2.28
C PRO A 279 -3.35 -2.64 1.25
N GLY A 280 -4.10 -1.61 1.65
CA GLY A 280 -4.89 -0.79 0.71
C GLY A 280 -6.04 -1.50 -0.03
N SER A 281 -6.21 -2.82 0.12
CA SER A 281 -7.21 -3.62 -0.62
C SER A 281 -8.67 -3.34 -0.24
N GLY A 282 -8.92 -2.45 0.73
CA GLY A 282 -10.27 -2.07 1.17
C GLY A 282 -10.87 -2.92 2.29
N LYS A 283 -10.08 -3.71 3.03
CA LYS A 283 -10.58 -4.54 4.16
C LYS A 283 -11.33 -3.72 5.22
N SER A 284 -10.71 -2.66 5.73
CA SER A 284 -11.32 -1.80 6.75
C SER A 284 -12.52 -1.01 6.21
N SER A 285 -12.47 -0.61 4.93
CA SER A 285 -13.62 -0.01 4.24
C SER A 285 -14.80 -0.98 4.17
N PHE A 286 -14.52 -2.25 3.83
CA PHE A 286 -15.52 -3.32 3.85
C PHE A 286 -16.05 -3.57 5.26
N ALA A 287 -15.19 -3.63 6.27
CA ALA A 287 -15.61 -3.84 7.65
C ALA A 287 -16.63 -2.77 8.09
N ARG A 288 -16.36 -1.49 7.78
CA ARG A 288 -17.27 -0.36 8.10
C ARG A 288 -18.57 -0.43 7.31
N ALA A 289 -18.49 -0.65 5.99
CA ALA A 289 -19.66 -0.73 5.12
C ALA A 289 -20.57 -1.92 5.47
N PHE A 290 -19.97 -3.09 5.70
CA PHE A 290 -20.68 -4.32 6.08
C PHE A 290 -21.30 -4.20 7.48
N ALA A 291 -20.56 -3.61 8.44
CA ALA A 291 -21.10 -3.34 9.78
C ALA A 291 -22.34 -2.43 9.71
N HIS A 292 -22.26 -1.35 8.94
CA HIS A 292 -23.41 -0.47 8.69
C HIS A 292 -24.58 -1.22 8.06
N GLU A 293 -24.34 -2.02 7.02
CA GLU A 293 -25.40 -2.80 6.36
C GLU A 293 -26.10 -3.78 7.31
N VAL A 294 -25.33 -4.49 8.15
CA VAL A 294 -25.88 -5.43 9.14
C VAL A 294 -26.71 -4.69 10.19
N ILE A 295 -26.25 -3.51 10.64
CA ILE A 295 -26.99 -2.64 11.56
C ILE A 295 -28.34 -2.21 10.94
N GLN A 296 -28.34 -1.80 9.67
CA GLN A 296 -29.57 -1.37 8.99
C GLN A 296 -30.60 -2.49 8.82
N ARG A 297 -30.14 -3.73 8.62
CA ARG A 297 -31.02 -4.91 8.54
C ARG A 297 -31.61 -5.31 9.90
N GLY A 298 -30.97 -4.93 11.02
CA GLY A 298 -31.43 -5.21 12.38
C GLY A 298 -31.37 -6.68 12.81
N ALA A 299 -30.84 -7.57 11.96
CA ALA A 299 -30.77 -9.02 12.24
C ALA A 299 -29.70 -9.41 13.26
N HIS A 300 -28.68 -8.56 13.46
CA HIS A 300 -27.58 -8.78 14.40
C HIS A 300 -27.22 -7.48 15.13
N ARG A 301 -26.77 -7.62 16.39
CA ARG A 301 -26.02 -6.56 17.09
C ARG A 301 -24.58 -6.60 16.61
N VAL A 302 -24.03 -5.46 16.17
CA VAL A 302 -22.66 -5.40 15.67
C VAL A 302 -21.72 -4.83 16.72
N LEU A 303 -20.73 -5.62 17.14
CA LEU A 303 -19.62 -5.19 17.98
C LEU A 303 -18.38 -4.97 17.11
N PHE A 304 -18.00 -3.71 16.89
CA PHE A 304 -16.91 -3.33 16.00
C PHE A 304 -15.64 -3.04 16.81
N LEU A 305 -14.61 -3.86 16.61
CA LEU A 305 -13.39 -3.94 17.41
C LEU A 305 -12.18 -3.60 16.53
N GLN A 306 -11.53 -2.47 16.78
CA GLN A 306 -10.29 -2.06 16.10
C GLN A 306 -9.10 -2.56 16.93
N LEU A 307 -8.39 -3.55 16.41
CA LEU A 307 -7.35 -4.28 17.14
C LEU A 307 -6.16 -3.40 17.53
N GLN A 308 -5.83 -2.39 16.74
CA GLN A 308 -4.82 -1.36 17.04
C GLN A 308 -5.03 -0.61 18.37
N HIS A 309 -6.23 -0.68 18.95
CA HIS A 309 -6.59 -0.01 20.20
C HIS A 309 -6.89 -1.00 21.33
N MET A 310 -6.68 -2.30 21.10
CA MET A 310 -6.87 -3.36 22.08
C MET A 310 -5.53 -3.81 22.67
N THR A 311 -5.53 -4.18 23.94
CA THR A 311 -4.39 -4.82 24.60
C THR A 311 -4.79 -6.25 24.91
N LEU A 312 -4.09 -7.23 24.32
CA LEU A 312 -4.38 -8.65 24.55
C LEU A 312 -3.63 -9.14 25.80
N THR A 313 -4.37 -9.54 26.83
CA THR A 313 -3.81 -9.96 28.13
C THR A 313 -4.00 -11.44 28.44
N GLY A 314 -4.49 -12.21 27.44
CA GLY A 314 -4.67 -13.67 27.50
C GLY A 314 -6.12 -14.11 27.72
N SER A 315 -7.00 -13.21 28.19
CA SER A 315 -8.44 -13.42 28.28
C SER A 315 -9.16 -12.47 27.32
N LEU A 316 -9.53 -12.98 26.14
CA LEU A 316 -10.18 -12.17 25.10
C LEU A 316 -11.50 -11.56 25.58
N HIS A 317 -12.24 -12.24 26.47
CA HIS A 317 -13.46 -11.72 27.06
C HIS A 317 -13.18 -10.44 27.87
N ASP A 318 -12.19 -10.46 28.77
CA ASP A 318 -11.81 -9.30 29.58
C ASP A 318 -11.19 -8.17 28.74
N ASP A 319 -10.43 -8.54 27.69
CA ASP A 319 -9.83 -7.57 26.78
C ASP A 319 -10.91 -6.82 25.99
N ILE A 320 -11.99 -7.49 25.55
CA ILE A 320 -13.17 -6.86 24.94
C ILE A 320 -13.88 -5.95 25.94
N ALA A 321 -14.09 -6.42 27.18
CA ALA A 321 -14.75 -5.62 28.22
C ALA A 321 -13.99 -4.31 28.47
N ARG A 322 -12.67 -4.40 28.68
CA ARG A 322 -11.79 -3.25 28.91
C ARG A 322 -11.78 -2.29 27.72
N TYR A 323 -11.79 -2.85 26.51
CA TYR A 323 -11.78 -2.06 25.29
C TYR A 323 -13.06 -1.25 25.09
N VAL A 324 -14.21 -1.85 25.36
CA VAL A 324 -15.51 -1.22 25.19
C VAL A 324 -15.79 -0.22 26.31
N ASP A 325 -15.31 -0.49 27.53
CA ASP A 325 -15.42 0.39 28.69
C ASP A 325 -14.56 1.66 28.55
N ARG A 326 -13.30 1.54 28.13
CA ARG A 326 -12.36 2.67 27.94
C ARG A 326 -12.78 3.66 26.85
N ARG A 327 -13.77 3.31 26.01
CA ARG A 327 -14.31 4.24 25.02
C ARG A 327 -15.29 5.26 25.63
N ASP A 328 -15.85 5.01 26.81
CA ASP A 328 -16.79 5.94 27.48
C ASP A 328 -16.10 7.29 27.82
N THR A 329 -16.30 8.29 26.96
CA THR A 329 -15.62 9.59 27.02
C THR A 329 -16.25 10.53 28.06
N SER A 330 -16.07 10.22 29.34
CA SER A 330 -16.18 11.21 30.41
C SER A 330 -15.00 12.20 30.45
N THR A 331 -14.03 12.11 29.52
CA THR A 331 -12.75 12.86 29.54
C THR A 331 -12.42 13.66 28.27
N GLY A 332 -13.36 13.82 27.33
CA GLY A 332 -13.18 14.63 26.13
C GLY A 332 -12.36 13.95 25.02
N HIS A 333 -12.73 14.22 23.77
CA HIS A 333 -12.25 13.66 22.48
C HIS A 333 -13.01 12.43 21.95
N SER A 334 -13.89 12.69 20.96
CA SER A 334 -14.23 11.83 19.80
C SER A 334 -14.25 10.29 19.97
N GLY A 335 -14.77 9.75 21.06
CA GLY A 335 -14.96 8.30 21.27
C GLY A 335 -16.42 7.89 21.18
N SER A 336 -16.67 6.60 20.92
CA SER A 336 -17.99 5.98 21.12
C SER A 336 -18.33 6.01 22.61
N PRO A 337 -19.57 6.30 23.06
CA PRO A 337 -19.93 6.41 24.49
C PRO A 337 -19.87 5.10 25.32
N GLY A 338 -19.07 4.12 24.89
CA GLY A 338 -18.87 2.83 25.56
C GLY A 338 -20.12 1.95 25.66
N LEU A 339 -19.93 0.71 26.10
CA LEU A 339 -21.00 -0.16 26.61
C LEU A 339 -20.65 -0.49 28.08
N PRO A 340 -21.61 -0.42 29.02
CA PRO A 340 -21.32 -0.68 30.43
C PRO A 340 -21.04 -2.17 30.67
N GLY A 341 -19.79 -2.52 30.94
CA GLY A 341 -19.38 -3.91 31.11
C GLY A 341 -19.31 -4.68 29.78
N ASN A 342 -19.26 -6.02 29.85
CA ASN A 342 -19.06 -6.84 28.65
C ASN A 342 -20.40 -7.13 27.93
N PRO A 343 -20.62 -6.63 26.70
CA PRO A 343 -21.86 -6.89 25.96
C PRO A 343 -22.07 -8.38 25.64
N LEU A 344 -21.02 -9.20 25.67
CA LEU A 344 -21.13 -10.63 25.46
C LEU A 344 -21.90 -11.34 26.59
N ASP A 345 -21.95 -10.74 27.78
CA ASP A 345 -22.69 -11.31 28.91
C ASP A 345 -24.20 -11.09 28.78
N TRP A 346 -24.63 -10.12 27.96
CA TRP A 346 -26.04 -9.80 27.74
C TRP A 346 -26.75 -10.82 26.84
N ARG A 347 -26.00 -11.64 26.09
CA ARG A 347 -26.51 -12.61 25.10
C ARG A 347 -27.52 -13.62 25.64
N LYS A 348 -27.49 -13.91 26.95
CA LYS A 348 -28.43 -14.85 27.58
C LYS A 348 -29.83 -14.26 27.71
N THR A 349 -29.92 -12.94 27.68
CA THR A 349 -31.16 -12.16 27.85
C THR A 349 -31.52 -11.34 26.62
N ASP A 350 -30.60 -11.19 25.66
CA ASP A 350 -30.81 -10.49 24.39
C ASP A 350 -31.25 -11.51 23.32
N GLU A 351 -32.37 -11.25 22.66
CA GLU A 351 -32.93 -12.11 21.62
C GLU A 351 -32.23 -11.95 20.26
N VAL A 352 -31.40 -10.90 20.11
CA VAL A 352 -30.70 -10.60 18.86
C VAL A 352 -29.27 -11.17 18.90
N PRO A 353 -28.85 -11.97 17.90
CA PRO A 353 -27.49 -12.52 17.85
C PRO A 353 -26.42 -11.44 17.65
N ILE A 354 -25.20 -11.70 18.14
CA ILE A 354 -24.09 -10.75 18.08
C ILE A 354 -23.14 -11.12 16.93
N LEU A 355 -22.75 -10.12 16.14
CA LEU A 355 -21.66 -10.17 15.18
C LEU A 355 -20.49 -9.33 15.70
N MET A 356 -19.36 -9.97 15.95
CA MET A 356 -18.09 -9.31 16.28
C MET A 356 -17.29 -9.10 14.99
N ILE A 357 -16.83 -7.88 14.75
CA ILE A 357 -15.97 -7.54 13.61
C ILE A 357 -14.64 -7.04 14.16
N PHE A 358 -13.57 -7.81 13.92
CA PHE A 358 -12.21 -7.43 14.29
C PHE A 358 -11.48 -6.89 13.06
N ASP A 359 -11.19 -5.60 13.07
CA ASP A 359 -10.45 -4.90 12.01
C ASP A 359 -9.01 -4.60 12.46
N GLY A 360 -8.04 -4.78 11.54
CA GLY A 360 -6.63 -4.48 11.78
C GLY A 360 -5.80 -5.59 12.44
N LEU A 361 -6.01 -6.87 12.12
CA LEU A 361 -5.18 -7.95 12.69
C LEU A 361 -3.70 -7.81 12.34
N ASP A 362 -3.40 -7.22 11.18
CA ASP A 362 -2.05 -6.94 10.73
C ASP A 362 -1.38 -5.73 11.38
N GLU A 363 -2.11 -4.97 12.18
CA GLU A 363 -1.61 -3.77 12.89
C GLU A 363 -1.16 -4.10 14.33
N LEU A 364 -1.29 -5.36 14.76
CA LEU A 364 -0.91 -5.79 16.11
C LEU A 364 0.62 -5.90 16.33
N SER A 365 1.46 -5.83 15.29
CA SER A 365 2.92 -5.79 15.45
C SER A 365 3.65 -5.14 14.26
N THR A 366 4.86 -4.66 14.52
CA THR A 366 5.75 -4.08 13.49
C THR A 366 6.62 -5.14 12.80
N LYS A 367 6.86 -6.28 13.46
CA LYS A 367 7.59 -7.44 12.92
C LYS A 367 6.62 -8.55 12.48
N ASP A 368 6.84 -9.10 11.30
CA ASP A 368 5.94 -10.12 10.70
C ASP A 368 5.82 -11.38 11.58
N GLU A 369 6.90 -11.81 12.24
CA GLU A 369 6.89 -12.97 13.16
C GLU A 369 6.02 -12.73 14.41
N GLU A 370 6.06 -11.52 14.97
CA GLU A 370 5.22 -11.15 16.11
C GLU A 370 3.74 -11.00 15.69
N GLY A 371 3.50 -10.64 14.41
CA GLY A 371 2.17 -10.45 13.86
C GLY A 371 1.48 -11.77 13.60
N GLU A 372 2.22 -12.74 13.09
CA GLU A 372 1.77 -14.13 12.98
C GLU A 372 1.44 -14.71 14.36
N ARG A 373 2.30 -14.46 15.36
CA ARG A 373 2.05 -14.89 16.74
C ARG A 373 0.77 -14.27 17.31
N ASN A 374 0.60 -12.96 17.18
CA ASN A 374 -0.59 -12.25 17.69
C ASN A 374 -1.87 -12.70 16.98
N ALA A 375 -1.82 -12.90 15.65
CA ALA A 375 -2.92 -13.47 14.88
C ALA A 375 -3.30 -14.88 15.35
N ARG A 376 -2.31 -15.73 15.61
CA ARG A 376 -2.49 -17.08 16.13
C ARG A 376 -3.11 -17.07 17.52
N GLU A 377 -2.59 -16.25 18.43
CA GLU A 377 -3.11 -16.12 19.80
C GLU A 377 -4.56 -15.61 19.79
N LEU A 378 -4.88 -14.60 18.96
CA LEU A 378 -6.25 -14.07 18.84
C LEU A 378 -7.22 -15.12 18.29
N LEU A 379 -6.92 -15.77 17.16
CA LEU A 379 -7.85 -16.75 16.57
C LEU A 379 -8.05 -17.98 17.47
N LEU A 380 -6.99 -18.40 18.18
CA LEU A 380 -7.09 -19.49 19.15
C LEU A 380 -7.98 -19.08 20.34
N ALA A 381 -7.72 -17.90 20.94
CA ALA A 381 -8.52 -17.38 22.05
C ALA A 381 -9.99 -17.20 21.64
N LEU A 382 -10.24 -16.68 20.44
CA LEU A 382 -11.57 -16.50 19.88
C LEU A 382 -12.31 -17.84 19.71
N LYS A 383 -11.63 -18.86 19.15
CA LYS A 383 -12.23 -20.20 19.00
C LYS A 383 -12.55 -20.83 20.36
N LEU A 384 -11.64 -20.73 21.31
CA LEU A 384 -11.82 -21.25 22.68
C LEU A 384 -12.93 -20.52 23.44
N MET A 385 -13.10 -19.22 23.21
CA MET A 385 -14.17 -18.41 23.80
C MET A 385 -15.54 -18.74 23.18
N LEU A 386 -15.63 -18.82 21.84
CA LEU A 386 -16.91 -19.04 21.14
C LEU A 386 -17.45 -20.46 21.28
N SER A 387 -16.58 -21.48 21.40
CA SER A 387 -17.01 -22.88 21.51
C SER A 387 -17.99 -23.14 22.67
N PRO A 388 -17.73 -22.73 23.93
CA PRO A 388 -18.69 -22.88 25.01
C PRO A 388 -19.84 -21.87 24.91
N MET A 389 -19.58 -20.63 24.44
CA MET A 389 -20.62 -19.59 24.40
C MET A 389 -21.73 -19.91 23.39
N ASN A 390 -21.43 -20.60 22.29
CA ASN A 390 -22.46 -20.95 21.29
C ASN A 390 -23.24 -22.23 21.63
N THR A 391 -23.07 -22.79 22.84
CA THR A 391 -23.85 -23.95 23.31
C THR A 391 -25.21 -23.57 23.90
N ASP A 392 -25.33 -22.38 24.51
CA ASP A 392 -26.55 -21.80 25.08
C ASP A 392 -26.75 -20.35 24.59
N GLY A 393 -27.90 -19.73 24.83
CA GLY A 393 -28.17 -18.32 24.47
C GLY A 393 -28.20 -18.00 22.96
N THR A 394 -28.17 -16.72 22.61
CA THR A 394 -28.05 -16.29 21.21
C THR A 394 -26.64 -16.51 20.68
N PRO A 395 -26.48 -16.99 19.43
CA PRO A 395 -25.18 -17.32 18.88
C PRO A 395 -24.36 -16.06 18.58
N ILE A 396 -23.05 -16.18 18.78
CA ILE A 396 -22.06 -15.16 18.44
C ILE A 396 -21.29 -15.61 17.21
N ARG A 397 -21.14 -14.72 16.23
CA ARG A 397 -20.23 -14.90 15.10
C ARG A 397 -19.11 -13.87 15.14
N ALA A 398 -17.97 -14.23 14.59
CA ALA A 398 -16.82 -13.36 14.49
C ALA A 398 -16.27 -13.30 13.06
N LEU A 399 -16.10 -12.08 12.57
CA LEU A 399 -15.46 -11.75 11.30
C LEU A 399 -14.12 -11.10 11.61
N VAL A 400 -13.02 -11.74 11.23
CA VAL A 400 -11.66 -11.25 11.50
C VAL A 400 -11.01 -10.80 10.20
N LEU A 401 -10.49 -9.58 10.16
CA LEU A 401 -9.84 -9.01 8.97
C LEU A 401 -8.33 -8.88 9.19
N GLY A 402 -7.52 -9.36 8.23
CA GLY A 402 -6.06 -9.34 8.34
C GLY A 402 -5.30 -9.63 7.06
N ARG A 403 -3.98 -9.85 7.17
CA ARG A 403 -3.10 -10.23 6.04
C ARG A 403 -3.13 -11.73 5.77
N ASN A 404 -2.93 -12.09 4.50
CA ASN A 404 -3.10 -13.46 4.01
C ASN A 404 -2.20 -14.47 4.73
N LEU A 405 -0.88 -14.22 4.78
CA LEU A 405 0.09 -15.17 5.36
C LEU A 405 -0.14 -15.41 6.86
N ALA A 406 -0.29 -14.32 7.63
CA ALA A 406 -0.53 -14.39 9.07
C ALA A 406 -1.85 -15.08 9.40
N CYS A 407 -2.93 -14.76 8.68
CA CYS A 407 -4.23 -15.40 8.87
C CYS A 407 -4.20 -16.89 8.51
N GLN A 408 -3.55 -17.26 7.41
CA GLN A 408 -3.48 -18.66 6.97
C GLN A 408 -2.73 -19.53 8.00
N ALA A 409 -1.60 -19.05 8.51
CA ALA A 409 -0.84 -19.73 9.57
C ALA A 409 -1.66 -19.82 10.87
N ALA A 410 -2.30 -18.72 11.27
CA ALA A 410 -3.13 -18.66 12.47
C ALA A 410 -4.36 -19.59 12.38
N MET A 411 -5.05 -19.64 11.24
CA MET A 411 -6.19 -20.56 11.01
C MET A 411 -5.75 -22.02 11.07
N THR A 412 -4.60 -22.35 10.47
CA THR A 412 -4.04 -23.70 10.52
C THR A 412 -3.72 -24.11 11.95
N ALA A 413 -3.09 -23.22 12.72
CA ALA A 413 -2.76 -23.46 14.13
C ALA A 413 -4.01 -23.57 15.03
N ALA A 414 -5.06 -22.80 14.75
CA ALA A 414 -6.33 -22.86 15.46
C ALA A 414 -7.25 -24.00 14.96
N ASN A 415 -6.83 -24.79 13.96
CA ASN A 415 -7.64 -25.83 13.31
C ASN A 415 -9.00 -25.27 12.81
N ILE A 416 -8.94 -24.13 12.11
CA ILE A 416 -10.08 -23.53 11.41
C ILE A 416 -9.92 -23.89 9.92
N PRO A 417 -10.96 -24.45 9.26
CA PRO A 417 -10.87 -24.81 7.84
C PRO A 417 -10.49 -23.63 6.96
N LEU A 418 -9.51 -23.81 6.05
CA LEU A 418 -9.07 -22.75 5.13
C LEU A 418 -10.17 -22.29 4.16
N GLU A 419 -11.21 -23.11 3.94
CA GLU A 419 -12.41 -22.73 3.19
C GLU A 419 -13.22 -21.59 3.85
N HIS A 420 -12.98 -21.30 5.14
CA HIS A 420 -13.58 -20.15 5.83
C HIS A 420 -12.82 -18.84 5.56
N MET A 421 -11.68 -18.90 4.87
CA MET A 421 -10.86 -17.75 4.51
C MET A 421 -11.34 -17.13 3.19
N LEU A 422 -11.75 -15.87 3.23
CA LEU A 422 -12.20 -15.10 2.07
C LEU A 422 -11.10 -14.11 1.67
N ASN A 423 -10.49 -14.31 0.51
CA ASN A 423 -9.47 -13.41 -0.01
C ASN A 423 -10.14 -12.27 -0.78
N VAL A 424 -9.89 -11.02 -0.39
CA VAL A 424 -10.32 -9.84 -1.14
C VAL A 424 -9.63 -9.84 -2.50
N ALA A 425 -10.44 -9.80 -3.56
CA ALA A 425 -9.96 -9.76 -4.93
C ALA A 425 -9.49 -8.34 -5.31
N PRO A 426 -8.55 -8.21 -6.27
CA PRO A 426 -8.14 -6.91 -6.78
C PRO A 426 -9.31 -6.19 -7.45
N ILE A 427 -9.23 -4.87 -7.65
CA ILE A 427 -10.27 -4.09 -8.37
C ILE A 427 -10.11 -4.10 -9.90
N THR A 428 -9.00 -4.65 -10.38
CA THR A 428 -8.70 -4.89 -11.81
C THR A 428 -9.26 -6.24 -12.28
N LYS A 429 -9.14 -6.53 -13.58
CA LYS A 429 -9.52 -7.84 -14.13
C LYS A 429 -8.68 -8.97 -13.52
N MET A 430 -9.31 -10.11 -13.28
CA MET A 430 -8.70 -11.27 -12.64
C MET A 430 -8.26 -12.33 -13.66
N ASN A 431 -7.25 -13.11 -13.27
CA ASN A 431 -6.75 -14.29 -14.00
C ASN A 431 -6.42 -15.44 -13.03
N HIS A 432 -6.00 -16.60 -13.55
CA HIS A 432 -5.64 -17.77 -12.72
C HIS A 432 -4.61 -17.46 -11.64
N ALA A 433 -3.61 -16.63 -11.94
CA ALA A 433 -2.57 -16.25 -10.98
C ALA A 433 -3.13 -15.37 -9.85
N THR A 434 -4.04 -14.44 -10.16
CA THR A 434 -4.69 -13.60 -9.13
C THR A 434 -5.55 -14.42 -8.16
N CYS A 435 -6.13 -15.53 -8.64
CA CYS A 435 -6.87 -16.48 -7.81
C CYS A 435 -5.96 -17.48 -7.08
N MET A 436 -4.64 -17.32 -7.13
CA MET A 436 -3.64 -18.21 -6.51
C MET A 436 -3.76 -19.68 -6.96
N MET A 437 -4.03 -19.88 -8.26
CA MET A 437 -4.05 -21.19 -8.90
C MET A 437 -2.72 -21.42 -9.61
N ARG A 438 -2.13 -22.60 -9.42
CA ARG A 438 -0.79 -22.94 -9.96
C ARG A 438 -0.84 -24.12 -10.93
N SER A 439 -1.87 -24.97 -10.85
CA SER A 439 -2.02 -26.12 -11.73
C SER A 439 -2.91 -25.79 -12.93
N PRO A 440 -2.64 -26.32 -14.13
CA PRO A 440 -3.59 -26.29 -15.24
C PRO A 440 -4.87 -27.07 -14.97
N ASP A 441 -4.82 -28.06 -14.06
CA ASP A 441 -5.97 -28.91 -13.68
C ASP A 441 -6.89 -28.24 -12.65
N ASP A 442 -6.53 -27.04 -12.16
CA ASP A 442 -7.29 -26.30 -11.17
C ASP A 442 -8.52 -25.60 -11.80
N ASP A 443 -9.71 -25.76 -11.20
CA ASP A 443 -10.96 -25.17 -11.71
C ASP A 443 -11.28 -23.81 -11.04
N ILE A 444 -11.89 -22.89 -11.80
CA ILE A 444 -12.37 -21.60 -11.30
C ILE A 444 -13.87 -21.47 -11.55
N ARG A 445 -14.63 -21.28 -10.48
CA ARG A 445 -16.07 -21.06 -10.51
C ARG A 445 -16.39 -19.58 -10.31
N ASP A 446 -16.88 -18.95 -11.37
CA ASP A 446 -17.29 -17.55 -11.39
C ASP A 446 -18.70 -17.41 -12.01
N PRO A 447 -19.77 -17.74 -11.26
CA PRO A 447 -21.13 -17.75 -11.80
C PRO A 447 -21.65 -16.35 -12.14
N GLU A 448 -21.03 -15.30 -11.59
CA GLU A 448 -21.42 -13.90 -11.78
C GLU A 448 -20.55 -13.19 -12.84
N HIS A 449 -19.64 -13.91 -13.51
CA HIS A 449 -18.67 -13.35 -14.48
C HIS A 449 -17.90 -12.14 -13.93
N LEU A 450 -17.56 -12.18 -12.64
CA LEU A 450 -16.88 -11.11 -11.94
C LEU A 450 -15.40 -11.01 -12.32
N MET A 451 -14.77 -12.03 -12.91
CA MET A 451 -13.35 -12.01 -13.27
C MET A 451 -13.02 -10.96 -14.34
N ASP A 452 -13.92 -10.75 -15.30
CA ASP A 452 -13.71 -9.81 -16.42
C ASP A 452 -14.05 -8.36 -16.08
N ALA A 453 -14.65 -8.12 -14.91
CA ALA A 453 -15.06 -6.79 -14.48
C ALA A 453 -13.86 -5.93 -14.05
N ASP A 454 -13.79 -4.70 -14.59
CA ASP A 454 -12.87 -3.66 -14.13
C ASP A 454 -13.63 -2.67 -13.23
N GLN A 455 -13.41 -2.77 -11.92
CA GLN A 455 -14.13 -1.97 -10.94
C GLN A 455 -13.59 -0.53 -10.82
N ARG A 456 -12.42 -0.23 -11.39
CA ARG A 456 -11.81 1.11 -11.38
C ARG A 456 -12.70 2.15 -12.06
N VAL A 457 -13.33 1.75 -13.16
CA VAL A 457 -14.28 2.58 -13.92
C VAL A 457 -15.49 2.97 -13.06
N ASN A 458 -15.97 2.07 -12.21
CA ASN A 458 -17.11 2.34 -11.34
C ASN A 458 -16.74 3.32 -10.23
N TYR A 459 -15.53 3.20 -9.67
CA TYR A 459 -15.01 4.17 -8.71
C TYR A 459 -14.96 5.58 -9.30
N TRP A 460 -14.41 5.73 -10.52
CA TRP A 460 -14.39 7.01 -11.23
C TRP A 460 -15.80 7.58 -11.46
N LYS A 461 -16.75 6.75 -11.90
CA LYS A 461 -18.13 7.21 -12.11
C LYS A 461 -18.75 7.78 -10.84
N ASN A 462 -18.55 7.10 -9.70
CA ASN A 462 -19.03 7.59 -8.41
C ASN A 462 -18.38 8.93 -8.06
N TRP A 463 -17.05 9.01 -8.20
CA TRP A 463 -16.28 10.24 -7.97
C TRP A 463 -16.71 11.41 -8.87
N ALA A 464 -16.77 11.19 -10.18
CA ALA A 464 -17.14 12.20 -11.17
C ALA A 464 -18.55 12.73 -10.94
N THR A 465 -19.50 11.85 -10.61
CA THR A 465 -20.88 12.25 -10.29
C THR A 465 -20.93 13.17 -9.08
N LEU A 466 -20.15 12.88 -8.02
CA LEU A 466 -20.07 13.72 -6.83
C LEU A 466 -19.45 15.10 -7.11
N LYS A 467 -18.48 15.16 -8.02
CA LYS A 467 -17.80 16.40 -8.41
C LYS A 467 -18.53 17.20 -9.49
N GLY A 468 -19.69 16.72 -9.97
CA GLY A 468 -20.40 17.33 -11.09
C GLY A 468 -19.64 17.23 -12.42
N LEU A 469 -18.69 16.31 -12.54
CA LEU A 469 -17.92 16.03 -13.75
C LEU A 469 -18.67 15.04 -14.65
N ASN A 470 -18.32 15.00 -15.93
CA ASN A 470 -18.92 14.06 -16.87
C ASN A 470 -18.49 12.62 -16.54
N SER A 471 -19.38 11.84 -15.92
CA SER A 471 -19.12 10.44 -15.52
C SER A 471 -18.92 9.47 -16.70
N LYS A 472 -19.19 9.90 -17.95
CA LYS A 472 -18.94 9.09 -19.16
C LYS A 472 -17.51 9.24 -19.69
N GLU A 473 -16.85 10.35 -19.39
CA GLU A 473 -15.46 10.60 -19.79
C GLU A 473 -14.56 9.98 -18.71
N ILE A 474 -13.98 8.83 -19.03
CA ILE A 474 -13.06 8.12 -18.14
C ILE A 474 -11.64 8.50 -18.53
N PRO A 475 -10.84 9.08 -17.62
CA PRO A 475 -9.45 9.39 -17.91
C PRO A 475 -8.65 8.13 -18.25
N ASP A 476 -7.77 8.26 -19.25
CA ASP A 476 -6.89 7.17 -19.68
C ASP A 476 -5.99 6.67 -18.54
N ALA A 477 -5.59 7.57 -17.63
CA ALA A 477 -4.84 7.27 -16.41
C ALA A 477 -5.44 6.12 -15.57
N ILE A 478 -6.77 5.98 -15.57
CA ILE A 478 -7.48 5.00 -14.74
C ILE A 478 -7.47 3.61 -15.37
N THR A 479 -7.53 3.53 -16.70
CA THR A 479 -7.70 2.27 -17.42
C THR A 479 -6.39 1.73 -18.01
N SER A 480 -5.43 2.62 -18.28
CA SER A 480 -4.13 2.31 -18.88
C SER A 480 -3.37 1.22 -18.10
N THR A 481 -2.74 0.32 -18.85
CA THR A 481 -1.89 -0.75 -18.28
C THR A 481 -0.61 -0.20 -17.67
N SER A 482 -0.10 0.93 -18.16
CA SER A 482 1.13 1.56 -17.63
C SER A 482 0.92 2.17 -16.24
N MET A 483 -0.33 2.49 -15.89
CA MET A 483 -0.72 3.03 -14.58
C MET A 483 -1.16 1.93 -13.59
N ARG A 484 -0.94 0.65 -13.91
CA ARG A 484 -1.42 -0.47 -13.12
C ARG A 484 -0.94 -0.40 -11.66
N GLU A 485 0.32 -0.05 -11.42
CA GLU A 485 0.88 0.02 -10.06
C GLU A 485 0.15 1.03 -9.17
N LEU A 486 -0.35 2.13 -9.74
CA LEU A 486 -1.09 3.17 -9.02
C LEU A 486 -2.61 2.95 -9.01
N THR A 487 -3.11 1.92 -9.70
CA THR A 487 -4.56 1.69 -9.85
C THR A 487 -5.04 0.31 -9.40
N VAL A 488 -4.12 -0.57 -8.96
CA VAL A 488 -4.45 -1.92 -8.49
C VAL A 488 -5.22 -1.93 -7.16
N GLU A 489 -5.04 -0.91 -6.33
CA GLU A 489 -5.68 -0.80 -5.02
C GLU A 489 -6.63 0.41 -4.96
N PRO A 490 -7.78 0.30 -4.27
CA PRO A 490 -8.71 1.42 -4.10
C PRO A 490 -8.06 2.69 -3.55
N LEU A 491 -7.18 2.56 -2.55
CA LEU A 491 -6.50 3.71 -1.96
C LEU A 491 -5.55 4.39 -2.96
N LEU A 492 -4.75 3.61 -3.69
CA LEU A 492 -3.82 4.15 -4.69
C LEU A 492 -4.59 4.81 -5.85
N LEU A 493 -5.68 4.17 -6.32
CA LEU A 493 -6.56 4.75 -7.33
C LEU A 493 -7.14 6.08 -6.86
N HIS A 494 -7.59 6.14 -5.61
CA HIS A 494 -8.11 7.38 -5.02
C HIS A 494 -7.04 8.48 -4.98
N LEU A 495 -5.81 8.13 -4.56
CA LEU A 495 -4.68 9.06 -4.56
C LEU A 495 -4.32 9.56 -5.95
N LEU A 496 -4.37 8.71 -6.97
CA LEU A 496 -4.20 9.12 -8.36
C LEU A 496 -5.31 10.09 -8.77
N ILE A 497 -6.58 9.78 -8.47
CA ILE A 497 -7.74 10.59 -8.85
C ILE A 497 -7.69 12.01 -8.31
N ILE A 498 -7.28 12.17 -7.05
CA ILE A 498 -7.13 13.50 -6.42
C ILE A 498 -5.80 14.17 -6.81
N SER A 499 -4.92 13.47 -7.50
CA SER A 499 -3.69 14.03 -8.06
C SER A 499 -3.95 14.70 -9.41
N LYS A 500 -3.13 15.70 -9.75
CA LYS A 500 -3.20 16.33 -11.09
C LYS A 500 -2.90 15.35 -12.23
N TYR A 501 -2.20 14.25 -11.95
CA TYR A 501 -1.81 13.23 -12.94
C TYR A 501 -2.94 12.24 -13.30
N CYS A 502 -4.15 12.40 -12.76
CA CYS A 502 -5.33 11.72 -13.31
C CYS A 502 -5.77 12.33 -14.65
N GLY A 503 -5.44 13.61 -14.89
CA GLY A 503 -5.77 14.33 -16.12
C GLY A 503 -4.80 14.06 -17.26
N ASP A 504 -4.52 15.09 -18.06
CA ASP A 504 -3.78 14.96 -19.33
C ASP A 504 -2.30 14.54 -19.13
N ASP A 505 -1.68 14.86 -17.99
CA ASP A 505 -0.27 14.59 -17.71
C ASP A 505 0.04 13.17 -17.21
N TRP A 506 -0.89 12.23 -17.34
CA TRP A 506 -0.77 10.88 -16.78
C TRP A 506 0.43 10.08 -17.32
N GLU A 507 0.88 10.35 -18.55
CA GLU A 507 2.07 9.70 -19.14
C GLU A 507 3.34 10.01 -18.34
N THR A 508 3.42 11.21 -17.76
CA THR A 508 4.54 11.59 -16.88
C THR A 508 4.56 10.70 -15.63
N ALA A 509 3.39 10.46 -15.03
CA ALA A 509 3.24 9.58 -13.89
C ALA A 509 3.45 8.09 -14.24
N ALA A 510 3.09 7.68 -15.46
CA ALA A 510 3.35 6.33 -15.96
C ALA A 510 4.84 6.05 -16.12
N ASN A 511 5.62 7.04 -16.55
CA ASN A 511 7.08 6.93 -16.67
C ASN A 511 7.77 7.04 -15.31
N ASN A 512 7.22 7.85 -14.39
CA ASN A 512 7.79 8.05 -13.07
C ASN A 512 6.69 8.35 -12.04
N LYS A 513 6.37 7.36 -11.22
CA LYS A 513 5.29 7.47 -10.23
C LYS A 513 5.59 8.40 -9.06
N ASN A 514 6.86 8.75 -8.80
CA ASN A 514 7.25 9.63 -7.68
C ASN A 514 6.55 10.98 -7.75
N VAL A 515 6.27 11.45 -8.96
CA VAL A 515 5.58 12.73 -9.20
C VAL A 515 4.19 12.77 -8.55
N VAL A 516 3.50 11.62 -8.48
CA VAL A 516 2.18 11.50 -7.83
C VAL A 516 2.34 11.60 -6.32
N TYR A 517 3.31 10.90 -5.73
CA TYR A 517 3.57 10.95 -4.29
C TYR A 517 4.02 12.35 -3.85
N GLU A 518 4.87 13.02 -4.64
CA GLU A 518 5.29 14.40 -4.38
C GLU A 518 4.09 15.37 -4.42
N ASP A 519 3.22 15.29 -5.43
CA ASP A 519 1.99 16.10 -5.54
C ASP A 519 1.06 15.93 -4.31
N ILE A 520 0.89 14.68 -3.83
CA ILE A 520 0.09 14.41 -2.64
C ILE A 520 0.72 15.04 -1.38
N LEU A 521 2.04 14.91 -1.20
CA LEU A 521 2.74 15.48 -0.04
C LEU A 521 2.71 17.01 -0.06
N GLN A 522 2.83 17.63 -1.24
CA GLN A 522 2.68 19.09 -1.39
C GLN A 522 1.30 19.55 -0.96
N LYS A 523 0.23 18.87 -1.41
CA LYS A 523 -1.14 19.19 -0.98
C LYS A 523 -1.33 19.00 0.53
N ILE A 524 -0.73 17.95 1.11
CA ILE A 524 -0.73 17.75 2.58
C ILE A 524 -0.01 18.90 3.30
N PHE A 525 1.12 19.38 2.79
CA PHE A 525 1.82 20.53 3.36
C PHE A 525 0.96 21.81 3.27
N GLU A 526 0.41 22.09 2.10
CA GLU A 526 -0.42 23.27 1.84
C GLU A 526 -1.63 23.35 2.78
N ARG A 527 -2.23 22.20 3.09
CA ARG A 527 -3.27 22.08 4.11
C ARG A 527 -2.77 22.37 5.51
N ASN A 528 -1.61 21.84 5.90
CA ASN A 528 -1.14 21.89 7.29
C ASN A 528 -0.34 23.16 7.64
N LYS A 529 0.16 23.92 6.65
CA LYS A 529 1.05 25.08 6.88
C LYS A 529 0.47 26.15 7.80
N ASN A 530 -0.85 26.32 7.81
CA ASN A 530 -1.55 27.31 8.64
C ASN A 530 -1.84 26.82 10.07
N LYS A 531 -1.64 25.52 10.35
CA LYS A 531 -1.96 24.96 11.66
C LYS A 531 -1.02 25.52 12.74
N PRO A 532 -1.50 25.73 13.98
CA PRO A 532 -0.73 26.39 15.03
C PRO A 532 0.65 25.77 15.28
N HIS A 533 0.77 24.44 15.22
CA HIS A 533 2.02 23.73 15.46
C HIS A 533 3.04 23.88 14.31
N PHE A 534 2.61 23.89 13.04
CA PHE A 534 3.49 24.15 11.89
C PHE A 534 4.00 25.60 11.91
N ARG A 535 3.08 26.55 12.15
CA ARG A 535 3.41 27.97 12.20
C ARG A 535 4.32 28.32 13.38
N ALA A 536 4.08 27.75 14.56
CA ALA A 536 4.92 27.98 15.74
C ALA A 536 6.32 27.41 15.58
N ALA A 537 6.46 26.24 14.93
CA ALA A 537 7.77 25.65 14.63
C ALA A 537 8.49 26.35 13.45
N GLY A 538 7.75 27.09 12.62
CA GLY A 538 8.29 27.76 11.42
C GLY A 538 8.72 26.75 10.36
N VAL A 539 7.88 25.74 10.10
CA VAL A 539 8.11 24.71 9.09
C VAL A 539 7.67 25.23 7.72
N ASP A 540 8.63 25.41 6.81
CA ASP A 540 8.38 25.68 5.40
C ASP A 540 8.33 24.38 4.58
N GLU A 541 8.03 24.48 3.28
CA GLU A 541 7.86 23.30 2.42
C GLU A 541 9.14 22.44 2.36
N PRO A 542 10.35 22.98 2.11
CA PRO A 542 11.56 22.15 2.08
C PRO A 542 11.81 21.43 3.40
N LEU A 543 11.67 22.13 4.53
CA LEU A 543 11.86 21.53 5.85
C LEU A 543 10.79 20.47 6.16
N PHE A 544 9.56 20.66 5.69
CA PHE A 544 8.52 19.62 5.79
C PHE A 544 8.97 18.34 5.07
N PHE A 545 9.51 18.44 3.86
CA PHE A 545 10.03 17.27 3.14
C PHE A 545 11.21 16.62 3.87
N GLU A 546 12.16 17.39 4.41
CA GLU A 546 13.25 16.84 5.23
C GLU A 546 12.72 16.07 6.46
N PHE A 547 11.66 16.57 7.10
CA PHE A 547 11.00 15.87 8.20
C PHE A 547 10.29 14.58 7.73
N MET A 548 9.63 14.60 6.58
CA MET A 548 8.97 13.42 6.01
C MET A 548 9.99 12.37 5.57
N GLU A 549 11.15 12.79 5.05
CA GLU A 549 12.29 11.91 4.72
C GLU A 549 12.84 11.25 5.99
N CYS A 550 12.97 11.99 7.10
CA CYS A 550 13.32 11.40 8.40
C CYS A 550 12.33 10.32 8.85
N LEU A 551 11.01 10.55 8.68
CA LEU A 551 9.98 9.55 8.96
C LEU A 551 10.07 8.35 8.02
N GLY A 552 10.35 8.57 6.73
CA GLY A 552 10.54 7.51 5.74
C GLY A 552 11.70 6.59 6.11
N ILE A 553 12.86 7.16 6.42
CA ILE A 553 14.05 6.38 6.84
C ILE A 553 13.78 5.66 8.18
N ALA A 554 13.11 6.31 9.13
CA ALA A 554 12.76 5.68 10.41
C ALA A 554 11.78 4.52 10.20
N ALA A 555 10.79 4.66 9.31
CA ALA A 555 9.91 3.56 8.94
C ALA A 555 10.65 2.43 8.22
N TRP A 556 11.63 2.78 7.36
CA TRP A 556 12.46 1.81 6.64
C TRP A 556 13.33 0.97 7.58
N ARG A 557 13.93 1.57 8.62
CA ARG A 557 14.65 0.82 9.67
C ARG A 557 13.77 -0.15 10.45
N GLY A 558 12.48 0.16 10.56
CA GLY A 558 11.46 -0.75 11.07
C GLY A 558 11.14 -1.84 10.04
N ASN A 559 9.98 -1.69 9.38
CA ASN A 559 9.50 -2.67 8.38
C ASN A 559 8.96 -1.98 7.11
N GLY A 560 9.48 -0.79 6.79
CA GLY A 560 9.07 0.05 5.66
C GLY A 560 7.77 0.83 5.86
N ARG A 561 6.90 0.42 6.79
CA ARG A 561 5.57 1.02 7.03
C ARG A 561 5.46 1.73 8.38
N THR A 562 6.15 1.24 9.40
CA THR A 562 6.07 1.71 10.79
C THR A 562 7.44 2.10 11.30
N GLY A 563 7.51 3.20 12.06
CA GLY A 563 8.73 3.63 12.76
C GLY A 563 8.45 4.04 14.19
N ASP A 564 9.50 4.22 14.98
CA ASP A 564 9.40 4.70 16.36
C ASP A 564 9.99 6.11 16.53
N GLU A 565 9.59 6.77 17.61
CA GLU A 565 10.02 8.13 17.95
C GLU A 565 11.53 8.22 18.23
N ASN A 566 12.17 7.16 18.68
CA ASN A 566 13.59 7.16 19.01
C ASN A 566 14.45 7.15 17.73
N ASP A 567 14.12 6.27 16.79
CA ASP A 567 14.70 6.22 15.45
C ASP A 567 14.50 7.54 14.71
N PHE A 568 13.28 8.10 14.77
CA PHE A 568 13.00 9.41 14.18
C PHE A 568 13.90 10.50 14.75
N ARG A 569 14.07 10.58 16.08
CA ARG A 569 14.97 11.55 16.72
C ARG A 569 16.43 11.35 16.32
N GLN A 570 16.89 10.09 16.25
CA GLN A 570 18.26 9.79 15.85
C GLN A 570 18.53 10.19 14.40
N ILE A 571 17.63 9.84 13.48
CA ILE A 571 17.76 10.19 12.07
C ILE A 571 17.68 11.70 11.89
N ARG A 572 16.71 12.37 12.52
CA ARG A 572 16.55 13.82 12.45
C ARG A 572 17.83 14.56 12.86
N LYS A 573 18.50 14.10 13.92
CA LYS A 573 19.78 14.66 14.38
C LYS A 573 20.89 14.58 13.31
N LEU A 574 20.90 13.55 12.48
CA LEU A 574 21.90 13.32 11.43
C LEU A 574 21.49 13.94 10.08
N HIS A 575 20.19 13.98 9.82
CA HIS A 575 19.58 14.45 8.57
C HIS A 575 19.49 15.97 8.53
N LEU A 576 18.96 16.60 9.58
CA LEU A 576 18.77 18.04 9.65
C LEU A 576 20.06 18.77 10.01
N ASN A 577 20.42 19.78 9.22
CA ASN A 577 21.55 20.68 9.53
C ASN A 577 21.23 21.69 10.67
N ARG A 578 20.02 21.63 11.25
CA ARG A 578 19.47 22.63 12.21
C ARG A 578 18.91 21.99 13.49
N GLU A 579 19.44 20.85 13.91
CA GLU A 579 18.90 20.05 15.03
C GLU A 579 18.71 20.86 16.34
N ARG A 580 19.57 21.85 16.63
CA ARG A 580 19.44 22.69 17.85
C ARG A 580 18.07 23.37 17.97
N LYS A 581 17.40 23.68 16.85
CA LYS A 581 16.08 24.31 16.83
C LYS A 581 14.94 23.29 16.99
N PHE A 582 15.14 22.04 16.59
CA PHE A 582 14.09 21.03 16.45
C PHE A 582 14.27 19.79 17.34
N LYS A 583 15.20 19.85 18.30
CA LYS A 583 15.51 18.75 19.23
C LYS A 583 14.28 18.15 19.91
N ASP A 584 13.30 18.97 20.24
CA ASP A 584 12.08 18.56 20.95
C ASP A 584 10.85 18.47 20.02
N PHE A 585 11.03 18.43 18.70
CA PHE A 585 9.93 18.34 17.74
C PHE A 585 9.49 16.87 17.53
N PRO A 586 8.37 16.40 18.11
CA PRO A 586 8.00 14.98 18.05
C PRO A 586 7.48 14.58 16.67
N ALA A 587 7.59 13.30 16.30
CA ALA A 587 6.96 12.75 15.08
C ALA A 587 5.44 13.01 15.09
N ALA A 588 4.85 13.05 16.29
CA ALA A 588 3.44 13.34 16.49
C ALA A 588 3.00 14.70 15.92
N SER A 589 3.91 15.67 15.82
CA SER A 589 3.64 16.99 15.23
C SER A 589 3.44 16.94 13.71
N LEU A 590 3.86 15.87 13.05
CA LEU A 590 3.68 15.63 11.61
C LEU A 590 2.44 14.80 11.32
N LYS A 591 1.54 14.63 12.31
CA LYS A 591 0.25 13.95 12.13
C LYS A 591 -0.45 14.54 10.93
N SER A 592 -0.61 13.70 9.91
CA SER A 592 -1.27 14.07 8.67
C SER A 592 -2.15 12.93 8.21
N VAL A 593 -2.91 13.14 7.14
CA VAL A 593 -3.75 12.07 6.60
C VAL A 593 -2.90 10.96 5.97
N ALA A 594 -1.61 11.14 5.72
CA ALA A 594 -0.73 10.06 5.23
C ALA A 594 -0.06 9.26 6.36
N LEU A 595 -0.13 9.76 7.60
CA LEU A 595 0.64 9.29 8.75
C LEU A 595 -0.25 9.15 10.00
N ASN A 596 -0.47 7.91 10.43
CA ASN A 596 -1.12 7.61 11.70
C ASN A 596 -0.08 7.56 12.81
N ILE A 597 -0.37 8.17 13.96
CA ILE A 597 0.47 8.07 15.16
C ILE A 597 -0.23 7.15 16.14
N HIS A 598 0.50 6.11 16.55
CA HIS A 598 0.02 5.10 17.49
C HIS A 598 0.75 5.28 18.81
N THR A 599 0.01 5.63 19.85
CA THR A 599 0.50 5.55 21.23
C THR A 599 0.15 4.17 21.77
N ARG A 600 1.13 3.29 21.99
CA ARG A 600 0.88 2.00 22.65
C ARG A 600 0.46 2.27 24.10
N ALA A 601 -0.74 1.84 24.47
CA ALA A 601 -1.21 1.93 25.85
C ALA A 601 -0.62 0.77 26.69
N GLY A 602 0.16 1.08 27.72
CA GLY A 602 0.57 0.10 28.74
C GLY A 602 2.07 -0.10 28.99
N GLN A 603 2.96 0.73 28.45
CA GLN A 603 4.36 0.80 28.91
C GLN A 603 4.64 2.20 29.49
N GLU A 604 5.26 2.24 30.66
CA GLU A 604 5.55 3.47 31.42
C GLU A 604 6.55 4.40 30.71
N ASP A 605 7.27 3.90 29.69
CA ASP A 605 8.11 4.68 28.78
C ASP A 605 7.44 4.79 27.38
N ALA A 606 6.47 5.69 27.26
CA ALA A 606 5.71 5.89 26.02
C ALA A 606 6.57 6.53 24.91
N SER A 607 7.29 5.73 24.13
CA SER A 607 7.68 6.13 22.76
C SER A 607 6.44 5.99 21.86
N SER A 608 5.95 7.11 21.33
CA SER A 608 4.89 7.11 20.32
C SER A 608 5.44 6.51 19.03
N GLY A 609 4.82 5.44 18.52
CA GLY A 609 5.12 4.93 17.18
C GLY A 609 4.33 5.69 16.12
N PHE A 610 4.75 5.58 14.86
CA PHE A 610 3.99 6.09 13.72
C PHE A 610 3.91 5.04 12.60
N GLU A 611 2.91 5.18 11.75
CA GLU A 611 2.63 4.28 10.64
C GLU A 611 2.13 5.06 9.42
N PHE A 612 2.68 4.75 8.25
CA PHE A 612 2.14 5.25 6.99
C PHE A 612 0.88 4.47 6.59
N ILE A 613 -0.15 5.18 6.15
CA ILE A 613 -1.42 4.54 5.69
C ILE A 613 -1.15 3.52 4.57
N HIS A 614 -0.20 3.83 3.69
CA HIS A 614 0.25 2.94 2.63
C HIS A 614 1.78 2.76 2.68
N LYS A 615 2.25 1.51 2.52
CA LYS A 615 3.68 1.16 2.63
C LYS A 615 4.54 1.95 1.64
N SER A 616 4.04 2.12 0.42
CA SER A 616 4.79 2.85 -0.63
C SER A 616 5.05 4.32 -0.33
N PHE A 617 4.27 4.99 0.55
CA PHE A 617 4.66 6.33 1.00
C PHE A 617 5.94 6.30 1.84
N GLY A 618 6.04 5.34 2.76
CA GLY A 618 7.24 5.13 3.57
C GLY A 618 8.44 4.76 2.69
N GLU A 619 8.25 3.85 1.73
CA GLU A 619 9.31 3.44 0.78
C GLU A 619 9.75 4.58 -0.14
N TYR A 620 8.81 5.38 -0.66
CA TYR A 620 9.11 6.57 -1.45
C TYR A 620 9.93 7.59 -0.64
N LEU A 621 9.48 7.92 0.57
CA LEU A 621 10.18 8.87 1.45
C LEU A 621 11.54 8.35 1.92
N ALA A 622 11.66 7.04 2.14
CA ALA A 622 12.94 6.40 2.45
C ALA A 622 13.91 6.51 1.26
N ALA A 623 13.44 6.26 0.03
CA ALA A 623 14.24 6.40 -1.18
C ALA A 623 14.68 7.85 -1.42
N ARG A 624 13.78 8.81 -1.23
CA ARG A 624 14.08 10.25 -1.32
C ARG A 624 15.10 10.69 -0.27
N GLY A 625 14.91 10.29 0.98
CA GLY A 625 15.85 10.56 2.08
C GLY A 625 17.21 9.89 1.88
N LEU A 626 17.24 8.68 1.31
CA LEU A 626 18.47 7.97 0.93
C LEU A 626 19.23 8.73 -0.16
N LEU A 627 18.54 9.19 -1.22
CA LEU A 627 19.16 10.01 -2.26
C LEU A 627 19.72 11.32 -1.69
N TYR A 628 18.96 12.00 -0.83
CA TYR A 628 19.42 13.22 -0.15
C TYR A 628 20.71 12.99 0.63
N HIS A 629 20.75 11.92 1.44
CA HIS A 629 21.96 11.57 2.19
C HIS A 629 23.12 11.16 1.29
N ALA A 630 22.86 10.44 0.20
CA ALA A 630 23.89 10.08 -0.76
C ALA A 630 24.53 11.33 -1.38
N LEU A 631 23.72 12.31 -1.76
CA LEU A 631 24.22 13.59 -2.28
C LEU A 631 24.96 14.40 -1.21
N LYS A 632 24.44 14.44 0.02
CA LYS A 632 25.11 15.12 1.14
C LYS A 632 26.48 14.50 1.43
N THR A 633 26.57 13.18 1.45
CA THR A 633 27.82 12.44 1.67
C THR A 633 28.80 12.67 0.51
N ALA A 634 28.34 12.60 -0.74
CA ALA A 634 29.24 12.81 -1.89
C ALA A 634 29.73 14.25 -2.02
N THR A 635 28.94 15.26 -1.65
CA THR A 635 29.44 16.64 -1.50
C THR A 635 30.46 16.75 -0.37
N ALA A 636 30.23 16.11 0.77
CA ALA A 636 31.17 16.16 1.90
C ALA A 636 32.51 15.46 1.59
N LEU A 637 32.50 14.42 0.75
CA LEU A 637 33.71 13.73 0.26
C LEU A 637 34.60 14.61 -0.64
N GLU A 638 34.12 15.77 -1.09
CA GLU A 638 34.98 16.72 -1.83
C GLU A 638 36.02 17.40 -0.91
N GLU A 639 35.74 17.45 0.40
CA GLU A 639 36.56 18.18 1.38
C GLU A 639 37.07 17.28 2.53
N ASN A 640 36.56 16.06 2.66
CA ASN A 640 36.85 15.14 3.77
C ASN A 640 37.20 13.75 3.26
N GLU A 641 37.90 12.96 4.07
CA GLU A 641 38.26 11.59 3.72
C GLU A 641 37.10 10.62 4.00
N PRO A 642 37.04 9.46 3.31
CA PRO A 642 36.02 8.44 3.56
C PRO A 642 35.88 8.00 5.02
N GLU A 643 36.99 7.94 5.76
CA GLU A 643 37.03 7.55 7.18
C GLU A 643 36.24 8.52 8.08
N ASP A 644 36.13 9.79 7.69
CA ASP A 644 35.43 10.83 8.47
C ASP A 644 33.91 10.72 8.35
N LEU A 645 33.41 10.11 7.26
CA LEU A 645 31.99 10.14 6.87
C LEU A 645 31.30 8.78 7.00
N GLU A 646 32.07 7.69 7.02
CA GLU A 646 31.56 6.33 7.02
C GLU A 646 30.62 6.02 8.19
N GLN A 647 30.94 6.54 9.38
CA GLN A 647 30.13 6.27 10.58
C GLN A 647 28.77 6.92 10.50
N GLN A 648 28.70 8.15 9.98
CA GLN A 648 27.43 8.86 9.80
C GLN A 648 26.55 8.11 8.80
N TRP A 649 27.13 7.64 7.69
CA TRP A 649 26.40 6.82 6.71
C TRP A 649 25.83 5.55 7.35
N CYS A 650 26.67 4.78 8.05
CA CYS A 650 26.23 3.55 8.73
C CYS A 650 25.17 3.81 9.81
N GLN A 651 25.29 4.93 10.52
CA GLN A 651 24.31 5.34 11.52
C GLN A 651 22.97 5.70 10.90
N ILE A 652 22.91 6.25 9.68
CA ILE A 652 21.66 6.58 8.96
C ILE A 652 20.97 5.32 8.45
N ILE A 653 21.71 4.39 7.86
CA ILE A 653 21.14 3.16 7.29
C ILE A 653 20.71 2.17 8.38
N GLY A 654 21.53 1.99 9.42
CA GLY A 654 21.27 1.00 10.47
C GLY A 654 21.14 -0.41 9.87
N PHE A 655 20.13 -1.16 10.30
CA PHE A 655 19.85 -2.52 9.81
C PHE A 655 18.89 -2.57 8.62
N ALA A 656 18.53 -1.43 8.04
CA ALA A 656 17.49 -1.35 7.03
C ALA A 656 17.90 -2.03 5.72
N GLU A 657 17.26 -3.15 5.37
CA GLU A 657 17.48 -3.83 4.10
C GLU A 657 16.69 -3.15 2.98
N LEU A 658 17.33 -2.92 1.82
CA LEU A 658 16.66 -2.35 0.65
C LEU A 658 15.50 -3.24 0.22
N THR A 659 14.40 -2.66 -0.24
CA THR A 659 13.34 -3.41 -0.93
C THR A 659 13.40 -3.11 -2.43
N PRO A 660 12.88 -4.00 -3.30
CA PRO A 660 12.75 -3.71 -4.73
C PRO A 660 12.01 -2.39 -5.00
N GLU A 661 11.00 -2.07 -4.19
CA GLU A 661 10.23 -0.84 -4.26
C GLU A 661 11.08 0.39 -3.92
N ILE A 662 11.86 0.36 -2.83
CA ILE A 662 12.78 1.46 -2.47
C ILE A 662 13.81 1.67 -3.57
N ILE A 663 14.36 0.59 -4.14
CA ILE A 663 15.30 0.68 -5.27
C ILE A 663 14.61 1.34 -6.47
N SER A 664 13.40 0.93 -6.84
CA SER A 664 12.65 1.57 -7.94
C SER A 664 12.44 3.07 -7.69
N PHE A 665 11.93 3.43 -6.49
CA PHE A 665 11.69 4.82 -6.11
C PHE A 665 12.98 5.65 -6.11
N LEU A 666 14.12 5.07 -5.71
CA LEU A 666 15.42 5.73 -5.68
C LEU A 666 15.91 6.08 -7.08
N TYR A 667 15.78 5.15 -8.03
CA TYR A 667 16.16 5.39 -9.43
C TYR A 667 15.25 6.43 -10.08
N ASP A 668 13.95 6.34 -9.81
CA ASP A 668 12.96 7.33 -10.26
C ASP A 668 13.25 8.72 -9.68
N GLU A 669 13.63 8.81 -8.41
CA GLU A 669 13.94 10.09 -7.76
C GLU A 669 15.23 10.70 -8.32
N ALA A 670 16.27 9.88 -8.54
CA ALA A 670 17.51 10.35 -9.14
C ALA A 670 17.27 10.92 -10.55
N ARG A 671 16.44 10.25 -11.36
CA ARG A 671 16.05 10.73 -12.70
C ARG A 671 15.26 12.04 -12.67
N LEU A 672 14.49 12.30 -11.62
CA LEU A 672 13.75 13.55 -11.47
C LEU A 672 14.59 14.72 -10.97
N LYS A 673 15.53 14.47 -10.05
CA LYS A 673 16.21 15.53 -9.30
C LYS A 673 17.59 15.90 -9.84
N LEU A 674 18.23 15.02 -10.61
CA LEU A 674 19.63 15.21 -11.03
C LEU A 674 19.75 15.48 -12.53
N THR A 675 20.84 16.19 -12.88
CA THR A 675 21.29 16.32 -14.27
C THR A 675 22.46 15.37 -14.51
N PRO A 676 22.77 15.02 -15.77
CA PRO A 676 23.90 14.12 -16.07
C PRO A 676 25.23 14.58 -15.45
N ASP A 677 25.50 15.89 -15.46
CA ASP A 677 26.75 16.46 -14.93
C ASP A 677 26.85 16.36 -13.41
N THR A 678 25.77 16.71 -12.69
CA THR A 678 25.75 16.62 -11.22
C THR A 678 25.78 15.18 -10.76
N ALA A 679 25.04 14.30 -11.46
CA ALA A 679 25.03 12.88 -11.18
C ALA A 679 26.41 12.25 -11.39
N ALA A 680 27.12 12.58 -12.48
CA ALA A 680 28.47 12.06 -12.74
C ALA A 680 29.47 12.42 -11.62
N LYS A 681 29.47 13.69 -11.18
CA LYS A 681 30.35 14.15 -10.09
C LYS A 681 30.05 13.41 -8.79
N GLN A 682 28.80 13.42 -8.35
CA GLN A 682 28.35 12.83 -7.09
C GLN A 682 28.57 11.31 -7.06
N LYS A 683 28.26 10.62 -8.16
CA LYS A 683 28.49 9.18 -8.33
C LYS A 683 29.97 8.82 -8.20
N ASN A 684 30.88 9.63 -8.75
CA ASN A 684 32.32 9.40 -8.62
C ASN A 684 32.76 9.50 -7.15
N SER A 685 32.34 10.53 -6.41
CA SER A 685 32.63 10.65 -4.97
C SER A 685 32.09 9.45 -4.18
N LEU A 686 30.86 9.02 -4.42
CA LEU A 686 30.32 7.81 -3.75
C LEU A 686 31.10 6.54 -4.12
N THR A 687 31.60 6.45 -5.35
CA THR A 687 32.42 5.31 -5.79
C THR A 687 33.73 5.23 -4.99
N GLU A 688 34.32 6.36 -4.62
CA GLU A 688 35.50 6.40 -3.75
C GLU A 688 35.20 5.83 -2.37
N LEU A 689 34.04 6.18 -1.77
CA LEU A 689 33.61 5.60 -0.49
C LEU A 689 33.29 4.10 -0.61
N ILE A 690 32.68 3.65 -1.71
CA ILE A 690 32.43 2.23 -1.98
C ILE A 690 33.77 1.47 -2.03
N ASN A 691 34.75 1.97 -2.77
CA ASN A 691 36.07 1.33 -2.89
C ASN A 691 36.82 1.33 -1.56
N TRP A 692 36.72 2.42 -0.79
CA TRP A 692 37.28 2.47 0.56
C TRP A 692 36.63 1.44 1.49
N ALA A 693 35.29 1.33 1.48
CA ALA A 693 34.54 0.39 2.31
C ALA A 693 34.83 -1.07 1.95
N LEU A 694 35.06 -1.37 0.67
CA LEU A 694 35.48 -2.69 0.21
C LEU A 694 36.87 -3.10 0.73
N MET A 695 37.78 -2.13 0.87
CA MET A 695 39.15 -2.38 1.31
C MET A 695 39.30 -2.43 2.83
N HIS A 696 38.58 -1.59 3.56
CA HIS A 696 38.75 -1.41 5.00
C HIS A 696 37.59 -1.98 5.84
N GLY A 697 36.42 -2.17 5.23
CA GLY A 697 35.18 -2.36 5.95
C GLY A 697 34.69 -1.07 6.61
N PHE A 698 33.44 -1.07 7.06
CA PHE A 698 32.90 0.02 7.89
C PHE A 698 33.24 -0.18 9.37
N SER A 699 33.45 0.90 10.13
CA SER A 699 33.72 0.79 11.57
C SER A 699 32.42 0.63 12.37
N VAL A 700 31.54 -0.29 11.95
CA VAL A 700 30.25 -0.56 12.61
C VAL A 700 30.41 -0.93 14.09
N ASN A 701 31.52 -1.58 14.44
CA ASN A 701 31.87 -1.93 15.81
C ASN A 701 32.13 -0.71 16.72
N LYS A 702 32.54 0.44 16.16
CA LYS A 702 32.70 1.69 16.92
C LYS A 702 31.35 2.37 17.20
N ILE A 703 30.35 2.12 16.36
CA ILE A 703 29.02 2.71 16.46
C ILE A 703 28.19 2.00 17.53
N ALA A 704 28.24 0.66 17.54
CA ALA A 704 27.43 -0.18 18.42
C ALA A 704 28.24 -1.41 18.88
N PRO A 705 29.19 -1.23 19.84
CA PRO A 705 30.11 -2.27 20.29
C PRO A 705 29.42 -3.44 21.00
N GLU A 706 28.18 -3.27 21.44
CA GLU A 706 27.35 -4.26 22.11
C GLU A 706 26.73 -5.31 21.17
N LEU A 707 26.74 -5.08 19.85
CA LEU A 707 26.11 -5.96 18.87
C LEU A 707 26.93 -7.24 18.63
N SER A 708 26.22 -8.32 18.29
CA SER A 708 26.83 -9.56 17.85
C SER A 708 27.51 -9.40 16.48
N TRP A 709 28.43 -10.32 16.17
CA TRP A 709 29.12 -10.32 14.87
C TRP A 709 28.15 -10.41 13.68
N ASN A 710 27.06 -11.16 13.81
CA ASN A 710 26.04 -11.29 12.76
C ASN A 710 25.27 -9.98 12.53
N GLU A 711 24.98 -9.24 13.61
CA GLU A 711 24.32 -7.94 13.55
C GLU A 711 25.24 -6.90 12.90
N LEU A 712 26.51 -6.83 13.32
CA LEU A 712 27.50 -5.95 12.71
C LEU A 712 27.69 -6.24 11.21
N ALA A 713 27.79 -7.51 10.83
CA ALA A 713 27.89 -7.92 9.44
C ALA A 713 26.63 -7.53 8.62
N THR A 714 25.44 -7.63 9.23
CA THR A 714 24.18 -7.20 8.61
C THR A 714 24.14 -5.69 8.42
N GLN A 715 24.48 -4.91 9.43
CA GLN A 715 24.54 -3.45 9.33
C GLN A 715 25.53 -3.00 8.24
N GLN A 716 26.71 -3.61 8.19
CA GLN A 716 27.70 -3.33 7.15
C GLN A 716 27.15 -3.67 5.75
N ARG A 717 26.52 -4.84 5.59
CA ARG A 717 25.89 -5.25 4.33
C ARG A 717 24.82 -4.25 3.89
N CYS A 718 23.92 -3.83 4.77
CA CYS A 718 22.88 -2.85 4.48
C CYS A 718 23.48 -1.50 4.05
N ALA A 719 24.49 -1.01 4.78
CA ALA A 719 25.17 0.25 4.47
C ALA A 719 25.86 0.25 3.11
N VAL A 720 26.58 -0.82 2.77
CA VAL A 720 27.24 -0.97 1.45
C VAL A 720 26.20 -1.08 0.34
N SER A 721 25.14 -1.85 0.56
CA SER A 721 24.05 -2.04 -0.41
C SER A 721 23.38 -0.71 -0.75
N ALA A 722 23.08 0.10 0.26
CA ALA A 722 22.49 1.42 0.10
C ALA A 722 23.41 2.38 -0.69
N LEU A 723 24.74 2.31 -0.49
CA LEU A 723 25.71 3.09 -1.27
C LEU A 723 25.73 2.69 -2.74
N ILE A 724 25.82 1.39 -3.00
CA ILE A 724 25.83 0.86 -4.38
C ILE A 724 24.53 1.24 -5.09
N ALA A 725 23.38 1.08 -4.42
CA ALA A 725 22.10 1.47 -4.97
C ALA A 725 22.02 2.96 -5.30
N SER A 726 22.52 3.82 -4.41
CA SER A 726 22.54 5.28 -4.61
C SER A 726 23.48 5.69 -5.75
N ALA A 727 24.69 5.14 -5.80
CA ALA A 727 25.64 5.40 -6.88
C ALA A 727 25.11 4.89 -8.23
N SER A 728 24.46 3.73 -8.25
CA SER A 728 23.86 3.15 -9.46
C SER A 728 22.66 3.98 -9.94
N ALA A 729 21.80 4.45 -9.01
CA ALA A 729 20.71 5.36 -9.35
C ALA A 729 21.23 6.65 -10.00
N MET A 730 22.26 7.29 -9.44
CA MET A 730 22.92 8.44 -10.05
C MET A 730 23.53 8.09 -11.41
N ALA A 731 24.18 6.94 -11.53
CA ALA A 731 24.75 6.48 -12.78
C ALA A 731 23.69 6.38 -13.87
N THR A 732 22.45 5.97 -13.56
CA THR A 732 21.36 5.85 -14.56
C THR A 732 20.91 7.15 -15.20
N VAL A 733 21.16 8.29 -14.56
CA VAL A 733 20.82 9.63 -15.09
C VAL A 733 21.73 10.01 -16.26
N ILE A 734 22.93 9.44 -16.32
CA ILE A 734 23.93 9.74 -17.34
C ILE A 734 23.54 9.03 -18.65
N PRO A 735 23.61 9.62 -19.84
CA PRO A 735 23.39 8.86 -21.07
C PRO A 735 24.49 7.79 -21.28
N ILE A 736 24.11 6.60 -21.75
CA ILE A 736 25.08 5.58 -22.17
C ILE A 736 25.69 6.03 -23.50
N GLY A 737 27.01 6.14 -23.55
CA GLY A 737 27.74 6.47 -24.78
C GLY A 737 28.13 5.22 -25.58
N ASP A 738 28.96 5.42 -26.60
CA ASP A 738 29.43 4.33 -27.47
C ASP A 738 30.47 3.46 -26.76
N TRP A 739 30.14 2.18 -26.58
CA TRP A 739 30.99 1.18 -25.95
C TRP A 739 32.27 0.86 -26.75
N ASP A 740 32.28 1.08 -28.07
CA ASP A 740 33.47 0.85 -28.92
C ASP A 740 34.59 1.85 -28.60
N THR A 741 34.23 3.05 -28.16
CA THR A 741 35.18 4.12 -27.80
C THR A 741 35.34 4.32 -26.29
N ALA A 742 34.45 3.74 -25.48
CA ALA A 742 34.45 3.87 -24.03
C ALA A 742 35.70 3.26 -23.38
N GLU A 743 36.36 4.02 -22.51
CA GLU A 743 37.37 3.47 -21.61
C GLU A 743 36.76 2.48 -20.60
N PHE A 744 37.59 1.65 -19.97
CA PHE A 744 37.17 0.72 -18.90
C PHE A 744 36.50 1.38 -17.71
N ASN A 745 36.65 2.70 -17.54
CA ASN A 745 35.99 3.48 -16.49
C ASN A 745 35.06 4.49 -17.14
N ALA A 746 34.01 4.00 -17.81
CA ALA A 746 33.06 4.87 -18.46
C ALA A 746 32.40 5.84 -17.45
N PRO A 747 32.04 7.06 -17.86
CA PRO A 747 31.45 8.03 -16.94
C PRO A 747 30.06 7.59 -16.44
N TRP A 748 29.32 6.82 -17.25
CA TRP A 748 28.00 6.27 -16.91
C TRP A 748 28.06 5.00 -16.04
N THR A 749 29.24 4.49 -15.69
CA THR A 749 29.38 3.29 -14.85
C THR A 749 29.84 3.61 -13.42
N VAL A 750 29.47 2.72 -12.48
CA VAL A 750 29.97 2.71 -11.10
C VAL A 750 31.25 1.86 -11.07
N ASN A 751 32.40 2.53 -10.97
CA ASN A 751 33.72 1.94 -11.21
C ASN A 751 34.33 1.39 -9.92
N ILE A 752 33.96 0.15 -9.59
CA ILE A 752 34.38 -0.52 -8.36
C ILE A 752 35.76 -1.17 -8.53
N ASP A 753 36.68 -0.88 -7.61
CA ASP A 753 38.02 -1.47 -7.55
C ASP A 753 37.98 -2.85 -6.87
N TRP A 754 37.55 -3.86 -7.62
CA TRP A 754 37.45 -5.22 -7.10
C TRP A 754 38.80 -5.78 -6.63
N PRO A 755 38.90 -6.31 -5.40
CA PRO A 755 40.16 -6.84 -4.88
C PRO A 755 40.68 -8.00 -5.72
N LYS A 756 41.93 -7.96 -6.20
CA LYS A 756 42.53 -9.02 -7.05
C LYS A 756 43.03 -10.24 -6.26
N SER A 757 42.39 -10.57 -5.14
CA SER A 757 42.83 -11.61 -4.21
C SER A 757 42.92 -12.98 -4.89
N GLN A 758 44.07 -13.67 -4.76
CA GLN A 758 44.22 -15.08 -5.15
C GLN A 758 43.47 -16.05 -4.22
N LYS A 759 42.94 -15.58 -3.07
CA LYS A 759 42.30 -16.40 -2.03
C LYS A 759 40.77 -16.37 -2.03
N PHE A 760 40.16 -15.37 -2.66
CA PHE A 760 38.70 -15.18 -2.66
C PHE A 760 38.23 -14.97 -4.09
N SER A 761 37.24 -15.73 -4.52
CA SER A 761 36.61 -15.56 -5.83
C SER A 761 35.82 -14.24 -5.88
N THR A 762 35.59 -13.66 -7.06
CA THR A 762 34.68 -12.51 -7.19
C THR A 762 33.27 -12.87 -6.70
N LYS A 763 32.88 -14.15 -6.76
CA LYS A 763 31.66 -14.68 -6.11
C LYS A 763 31.66 -14.42 -4.60
N ASP A 764 32.78 -14.66 -3.91
CA ASP A 764 32.90 -14.35 -2.47
C ASP A 764 32.82 -12.84 -2.20
N GLN A 765 33.36 -12.02 -3.11
CA GLN A 765 33.33 -10.56 -2.98
C GLN A 765 31.93 -9.99 -3.18
N LEU A 766 31.20 -10.50 -4.17
CA LEU A 766 29.79 -10.18 -4.38
C LEU A 766 28.95 -10.62 -3.18
N ASN A 767 29.17 -11.83 -2.64
CA ASN A 767 28.52 -12.27 -1.42
C ASN A 767 28.83 -11.34 -0.22
N ASN A 768 30.08 -10.87 -0.09
CA ASN A 768 30.50 -9.98 1.00
C ASN A 768 29.84 -8.60 0.96
N ILE A 769 29.48 -8.09 -0.22
CA ILE A 769 28.67 -6.86 -0.35
C ILE A 769 27.16 -7.14 -0.41
N GLY A 770 26.76 -8.38 -0.11
CA GLY A 770 25.35 -8.75 -0.08
C GLY A 770 24.71 -8.89 -1.45
N VAL A 771 25.46 -9.24 -2.50
CA VAL A 771 24.91 -9.72 -3.78
C VAL A 771 24.86 -11.24 -3.72
N SER A 772 23.71 -11.77 -3.30
CA SER A 772 23.41 -13.20 -3.24
C SER A 772 21.96 -13.41 -3.71
N VAL A 773 21.60 -14.62 -4.14
CA VAL A 773 20.22 -14.92 -4.60
C VAL A 773 19.16 -14.61 -3.53
N GLU A 774 19.56 -14.53 -2.26
CA GLU A 774 18.71 -14.29 -1.10
C GLU A 774 18.58 -12.79 -0.74
N THR A 775 19.33 -11.90 -1.40
CA THR A 775 19.38 -10.47 -1.06
C THR A 775 18.77 -9.58 -2.14
N THR A 776 18.15 -8.49 -1.71
CA THR A 776 17.43 -7.53 -2.58
C THR A 776 18.36 -6.61 -3.40
N VAL A 777 19.64 -6.55 -3.05
CA VAL A 777 20.70 -5.76 -3.72
C VAL A 777 20.84 -6.10 -5.20
N ILE A 778 20.46 -7.32 -5.58
CA ILE A 778 20.43 -7.82 -6.96
C ILE A 778 19.70 -6.86 -7.92
N GLY A 779 18.68 -6.14 -7.45
CA GLY A 779 17.96 -5.14 -8.25
C GLY A 779 18.68 -3.79 -8.40
N ALA A 780 19.73 -3.55 -7.64
CA ALA A 780 20.42 -2.26 -7.51
C ALA A 780 21.77 -2.18 -8.24
N LEU A 781 22.14 -3.18 -9.06
CA LEU A 781 23.45 -3.30 -9.72
C LEU A 781 23.50 -2.68 -11.13
N ARG A 782 22.56 -1.81 -11.48
CA ARG A 782 22.55 -1.20 -12.82
C ARG A 782 23.83 -0.40 -13.01
N ARG A 783 24.43 -0.53 -14.19
CA ARG A 783 25.64 0.21 -14.60
C ARG A 783 26.86 -0.03 -13.71
N ILE A 784 26.87 -1.13 -12.97
CA ILE A 784 28.06 -1.55 -12.23
C ILE A 784 29.18 -1.94 -13.21
N ASN A 785 30.41 -1.62 -12.85
CA ASN A 785 31.58 -2.10 -13.58
C ASN A 785 32.17 -3.32 -12.88
N VAL A 786 32.14 -4.46 -13.54
CA VAL A 786 32.72 -5.74 -13.12
C VAL A 786 33.63 -6.30 -14.21
N SER A 787 34.19 -5.43 -15.04
CA SER A 787 35.11 -5.80 -16.12
C SER A 787 36.37 -6.51 -15.59
N ASP A 788 36.91 -7.44 -16.38
CA ASP A 788 38.10 -8.24 -16.06
C ASP A 788 37.97 -9.07 -14.74
N GLN A 789 36.74 -9.37 -14.31
CA GLN A 789 36.49 -10.18 -13.09
C GLN A 789 36.13 -11.64 -13.40
N SER A 790 36.19 -12.51 -12.39
CA SER A 790 35.84 -13.93 -12.48
C SER A 790 34.55 -14.24 -11.71
N LEU A 791 33.43 -14.31 -12.42
CA LEU A 791 32.11 -14.71 -11.94
C LEU A 791 31.85 -16.22 -12.13
N TRP A 792 32.91 -17.03 -12.20
CA TRP A 792 32.83 -18.49 -12.35
C TRP A 792 31.84 -19.10 -11.35
N ASP A 793 30.87 -19.87 -11.86
CA ASP A 793 29.84 -20.55 -11.05
C ASP A 793 29.05 -19.60 -10.12
N CYS A 794 28.89 -18.34 -10.53
CA CYS A 794 28.08 -17.36 -9.82
C CYS A 794 26.61 -17.42 -10.28
N SER A 795 25.68 -17.31 -9.33
CA SER A 795 24.27 -17.11 -9.66
C SER A 795 23.99 -15.61 -9.73
N LEU A 796 23.74 -15.12 -10.94
CA LEU A 796 23.26 -13.78 -11.25
C LEU A 796 21.78 -13.82 -11.67
N SER A 797 21.06 -14.85 -11.25
CA SER A 797 19.66 -15.00 -11.61
C SER A 797 18.86 -13.83 -11.02
N ARG A 798 18.01 -13.24 -11.86
CA ARG A 798 17.21 -12.05 -11.54
C ARG A 798 18.03 -10.82 -11.21
N THR A 799 19.31 -10.69 -11.56
CA THR A 799 20.03 -9.42 -11.37
C THR A 799 19.62 -8.36 -12.37
N ASN A 800 19.65 -7.10 -11.96
CA ASN A 800 19.52 -5.98 -12.86
C ASN A 800 20.90 -5.33 -13.09
N LEU A 801 21.49 -5.65 -14.24
CA LEU A 801 22.78 -5.22 -14.75
C LEU A 801 22.62 -4.35 -16.01
N GLU A 802 21.48 -3.65 -16.14
CA GLU A 802 21.24 -2.70 -17.24
C GLU A 802 22.41 -1.71 -17.36
N GLY A 803 23.00 -1.60 -18.56
CA GLY A 803 24.13 -0.72 -18.85
C GLY A 803 25.42 -1.05 -18.11
N ALA A 804 25.56 -2.25 -17.51
CA ALA A 804 26.77 -2.67 -16.81
C ALA A 804 27.97 -2.86 -17.76
N ASP A 805 29.17 -2.76 -17.20
CA ASP A 805 30.42 -3.08 -17.91
C ASP A 805 30.94 -4.45 -17.44
N LEU A 806 30.80 -5.44 -18.31
CA LEU A 806 31.17 -6.85 -18.13
C LEU A 806 32.26 -7.26 -19.14
N ARG A 807 33.00 -6.29 -19.70
CA ARG A 807 34.04 -6.57 -20.70
C ARG A 807 35.12 -7.49 -20.12
N TYR A 808 35.44 -8.53 -20.88
CA TYR A 808 36.44 -9.56 -20.51
C TYR A 808 36.17 -10.30 -19.19
N THR A 809 34.95 -10.21 -18.65
CA THR A 809 34.55 -10.94 -17.45
C THR A 809 34.35 -12.42 -17.78
N THR A 810 34.80 -13.31 -16.89
CA THR A 810 34.61 -14.76 -17.02
C THR A 810 33.41 -15.21 -16.19
N ALA A 811 32.32 -15.62 -16.83
CA ALA A 811 31.09 -16.14 -16.23
C ALA A 811 30.82 -17.59 -16.65
N THR A 812 31.90 -18.39 -16.71
CA THR A 812 31.79 -19.82 -17.02
C THR A 812 30.89 -20.49 -15.98
N TRP A 813 29.99 -21.38 -16.40
CA TRP A 813 29.05 -22.10 -15.53
C TRP A 813 28.07 -21.21 -14.71
N SER A 814 27.95 -19.91 -15.02
CA SER A 814 27.07 -19.00 -14.28
C SER A 814 25.59 -19.17 -14.66
N LEU A 815 24.70 -18.81 -13.73
CA LEU A 815 23.23 -18.82 -13.93
C LEU A 815 22.72 -17.38 -14.09
N LEU A 816 22.09 -17.06 -15.22
CA LEU A 816 21.54 -15.74 -15.54
C LEU A 816 20.02 -15.77 -15.77
N ILE A 817 19.32 -16.62 -15.02
CA ILE A 817 17.88 -16.85 -15.19
C ILE A 817 17.09 -15.58 -14.81
N GLY A 818 16.39 -14.98 -15.76
CA GLY A 818 15.55 -13.79 -15.57
C GLY A 818 16.33 -12.50 -15.29
N SER A 819 17.63 -12.43 -15.59
CA SER A 819 18.42 -11.21 -15.40
C SER A 819 18.18 -10.18 -16.52
N ASN A 820 18.41 -8.91 -16.19
CA ASN A 820 18.37 -7.80 -17.14
C ASN A 820 19.80 -7.30 -17.40
N LEU A 821 20.25 -7.37 -18.64
CA LEU A 821 21.56 -6.92 -19.11
C LEU A 821 21.43 -5.88 -20.23
N GLU A 822 20.23 -5.33 -20.46
CA GLU A 822 19.96 -4.37 -21.53
C GLU A 822 21.01 -3.25 -21.59
N HIS A 823 21.50 -2.97 -22.79
CA HIS A 823 22.57 -1.99 -23.07
C HIS A 823 23.93 -2.22 -22.37
N ALA A 824 24.15 -3.38 -21.73
CA ALA A 824 25.43 -3.72 -21.13
C ALA A 824 26.54 -3.96 -22.17
N SER A 825 27.79 -3.74 -21.77
CA SER A 825 28.97 -4.11 -22.56
C SER A 825 29.51 -5.47 -22.10
N LEU A 826 29.42 -6.45 -22.99
CA LEU A 826 29.86 -7.84 -22.83
C LEU A 826 31.01 -8.16 -23.80
N SER A 827 31.76 -7.16 -24.26
CA SER A 827 32.83 -7.40 -25.24
C SER A 827 33.91 -8.32 -24.65
N GLY A 828 34.21 -9.42 -25.33
CA GLY A 828 35.15 -10.45 -24.85
C GLY A 828 34.69 -11.20 -23.59
N PHE A 829 33.42 -11.09 -23.20
CA PHE A 829 32.82 -11.84 -22.08
C PHE A 829 32.89 -13.35 -22.34
N ASP A 830 33.27 -14.15 -21.33
CA ASP A 830 33.34 -15.61 -21.45
C ASP A 830 32.26 -16.28 -20.61
N ALA A 831 31.16 -16.69 -21.24
CA ALA A 831 30.03 -17.37 -20.65
C ALA A 831 29.98 -18.87 -21.04
N THR A 832 31.14 -19.50 -21.22
CA THR A 832 31.24 -20.93 -21.55
C THR A 832 30.43 -21.79 -20.54
N ASN A 833 29.55 -22.67 -21.02
CA ASN A 833 28.62 -23.47 -20.18
C ASN A 833 27.64 -22.67 -19.29
N ALA A 834 27.42 -21.37 -19.52
CA ALA A 834 26.45 -20.60 -18.75
C ALA A 834 25.00 -20.92 -19.14
N ILE A 835 24.05 -20.60 -18.26
CA ILE A 835 22.61 -20.81 -18.48
C ILE A 835 21.90 -19.45 -18.54
N PHE A 836 21.34 -19.13 -19.70
CA PHE A 836 20.50 -17.96 -19.97
C PHE A 836 19.06 -18.44 -20.20
N ILE A 837 18.16 -18.10 -19.27
CA ILE A 837 16.73 -18.40 -19.38
C ILE A 837 15.97 -17.12 -19.08
N ASP A 838 15.11 -16.66 -19.99
CA ASP A 838 14.34 -15.41 -19.84
C ASP A 838 15.21 -14.16 -19.57
N THR A 839 16.45 -14.16 -20.07
CA THR A 839 17.42 -13.07 -19.92
C THR A 839 17.17 -11.97 -20.96
N ASN A 840 17.19 -10.71 -20.55
CA ASN A 840 17.14 -9.56 -21.47
C ASN A 840 18.57 -9.10 -21.82
N LEU A 841 18.99 -9.29 -23.08
CA LEU A 841 20.28 -8.83 -23.64
C LEU A 841 20.09 -7.71 -24.69
N ARG A 842 18.90 -7.09 -24.77
CA ARG A 842 18.59 -6.10 -25.81
C ARG A 842 19.64 -4.99 -25.86
N GLY A 843 20.12 -4.68 -27.07
CA GLY A 843 21.09 -3.60 -27.29
C GLY A 843 22.46 -3.81 -26.63
N CYS A 844 22.80 -5.01 -26.17
CA CYS A 844 24.14 -5.30 -25.63
C CYS A 844 25.23 -5.22 -26.70
N CYS A 845 26.43 -4.81 -26.28
CA CYS A 845 27.65 -4.99 -27.08
C CYS A 845 28.30 -6.32 -26.72
N LEU A 846 28.20 -7.31 -27.60
CA LEU A 846 28.67 -8.68 -27.42
C LEU A 846 29.86 -9.01 -28.34
N TYR A 847 30.57 -7.97 -28.79
CA TYR A 847 31.73 -8.10 -29.68
C TYR A 847 32.75 -9.10 -29.13
N ALA A 848 33.06 -10.14 -29.91
CA ALA A 848 33.98 -11.21 -29.53
C ALA A 848 33.67 -11.93 -28.20
N ALA A 849 32.42 -11.87 -27.73
CA ALA A 849 31.95 -12.63 -26.57
C ALA A 849 31.93 -14.14 -26.88
N ARG A 850 32.04 -14.98 -25.85
CA ARG A 850 32.17 -16.44 -25.96
C ARG A 850 31.05 -17.11 -25.18
N PHE A 851 30.24 -17.88 -25.89
CA PHE A 851 29.11 -18.64 -25.37
C PHE A 851 29.20 -20.15 -25.59
N PRO A 852 30.38 -20.79 -25.78
CA PRO A 852 30.38 -22.18 -26.20
C PRO A 852 29.73 -23.09 -25.16
N TYR A 853 28.90 -24.03 -25.64
CA TYR A 853 28.12 -24.96 -24.81
C TYR A 853 27.12 -24.32 -23.83
N SER A 854 26.85 -23.02 -23.95
CA SER A 854 25.83 -22.37 -23.12
C SER A 854 24.41 -22.75 -23.56
N LYS A 855 23.47 -22.61 -22.64
CA LYS A 855 22.04 -22.85 -22.88
C LYS A 855 21.32 -21.52 -22.96
N PHE A 856 20.57 -21.31 -24.05
CA PHE A 856 19.71 -20.14 -24.23
C PHE A 856 18.25 -20.59 -24.37
N GLU A 857 17.34 -19.98 -23.60
CA GLU A 857 15.90 -20.24 -23.65
C GLU A 857 15.14 -18.94 -23.33
N GLY A 858 14.26 -18.46 -24.21
CA GLY A 858 13.51 -17.22 -23.95
C GLY A 858 14.37 -15.95 -23.86
N VAL A 859 15.52 -15.89 -24.56
CA VAL A 859 16.45 -14.76 -24.46
C VAL A 859 16.13 -13.68 -25.50
N ASP A 860 16.07 -12.42 -25.08
CA ASP A 860 15.87 -11.28 -25.96
C ASP A 860 17.24 -10.69 -26.35
N MET A 861 17.65 -10.84 -27.62
CA MET A 861 18.94 -10.36 -28.15
C MET A 861 18.73 -9.33 -29.27
N ARG A 862 17.60 -8.61 -29.25
CA ARG A 862 17.29 -7.61 -30.27
C ARG A 862 18.30 -6.47 -30.27
N SER A 863 18.71 -6.06 -31.46
CA SER A 863 19.67 -4.97 -31.69
C SER A 863 21.03 -5.15 -31.00
N CYS A 864 21.45 -6.39 -30.73
CA CYS A 864 22.78 -6.68 -30.20
C CYS A 864 23.87 -6.56 -31.26
N ASP A 865 25.05 -6.13 -30.84
CA ASP A 865 26.29 -6.28 -31.62
C ASP A 865 26.93 -7.63 -31.32
N LEU A 866 26.73 -8.64 -32.17
CA LEU A 866 27.26 -9.99 -32.05
C LEU A 866 28.50 -10.23 -32.90
N ARG A 867 29.14 -9.17 -33.42
CA ARG A 867 30.28 -9.30 -34.33
C ARG A 867 31.39 -10.13 -33.69
N LYS A 868 31.89 -11.14 -34.41
CA LYS A 868 32.93 -12.08 -33.94
C LYS A 868 32.60 -12.88 -32.68
N ALA A 869 31.35 -12.89 -32.23
CA ALA A 869 30.96 -13.69 -31.07
C ALA A 869 31.05 -15.20 -31.38
N ASP A 870 31.43 -16.00 -30.40
CA ASP A 870 31.55 -17.46 -30.48
C ASP A 870 30.31 -18.11 -29.85
N PHE A 871 29.36 -18.55 -30.68
CA PHE A 871 28.17 -19.31 -30.29
C PHE A 871 28.34 -20.82 -30.57
N SER A 872 29.58 -21.31 -30.67
CA SER A 872 29.81 -22.70 -31.05
C SER A 872 29.17 -23.69 -30.06
N ASN A 873 28.38 -24.62 -30.59
CA ASN A 873 27.64 -25.62 -29.81
C ASN A 873 26.66 -25.03 -28.77
N VAL A 874 26.17 -23.81 -28.97
CA VAL A 874 25.06 -23.27 -28.17
C VAL A 874 23.80 -24.09 -28.39
N VAL A 875 23.05 -24.34 -27.32
CA VAL A 875 21.79 -25.08 -27.37
C VAL A 875 20.63 -24.10 -27.14
N ALA A 876 19.85 -23.84 -28.20
CA ALA A 876 18.56 -23.15 -28.11
C ALA A 876 17.40 -24.13 -28.41
N PRO A 877 16.97 -24.94 -27.42
CA PRO A 877 15.95 -25.95 -27.67
C PRO A 877 14.58 -25.30 -27.95
N THR A 878 13.85 -25.88 -28.90
CA THR A 878 12.44 -25.59 -29.11
C THR A 878 11.60 -26.24 -28.00
N GLY A 879 10.82 -25.44 -27.25
CA GLY A 879 9.74 -25.97 -26.40
C GLY A 879 9.85 -25.77 -24.88
N GLY A 880 10.51 -24.71 -24.42
CA GLY A 880 10.50 -24.31 -23.01
C GLY A 880 9.10 -24.14 -22.40
N ARG A 881 8.76 -24.97 -21.39
CA ARG A 881 7.51 -24.91 -20.61
C ARG A 881 7.57 -23.91 -19.44
N TYR A 882 8.41 -22.88 -19.53
CA TYR A 882 8.53 -21.89 -18.47
C TYR A 882 7.79 -20.62 -18.87
N ASN A 883 6.52 -20.49 -18.44
CA ASN A 883 5.84 -19.21 -18.37
C ASN A 883 6.29 -18.50 -17.09
N MET A 884 7.52 -17.98 -17.05
CA MET A 884 7.92 -17.04 -16.01
C MET A 884 7.76 -15.62 -16.55
N LEU A 885 7.10 -14.77 -15.77
CA LEU A 885 7.11 -13.33 -16.01
C LEU A 885 8.51 -12.83 -15.68
N ASN A 886 9.15 -12.13 -16.62
CA ASN A 886 10.35 -11.38 -16.28
C ASN A 886 9.94 -10.33 -15.22
N PRO A 887 10.51 -10.34 -14.01
CA PRO A 887 10.06 -9.50 -12.91
C PRO A 887 10.34 -8.00 -13.15
N TYR A 888 11.23 -7.66 -14.10
CA TYR A 888 11.63 -6.30 -14.42
C TYR A 888 10.84 -5.70 -15.59
N THR A 889 10.45 -6.52 -16.56
CA THR A 889 9.70 -6.05 -17.74
C THR A 889 8.22 -6.39 -17.68
N GLY A 890 7.81 -7.30 -16.80
CA GLY A 890 6.44 -7.78 -16.69
C GLY A 890 5.95 -8.58 -17.91
N LEU A 891 6.85 -8.90 -18.85
CA LEU A 891 6.52 -9.61 -20.09
C LEU A 891 6.66 -11.12 -19.90
N SER A 892 5.67 -11.87 -20.44
CA SER A 892 5.78 -13.31 -20.62
C SER A 892 6.62 -13.55 -21.87
N VAL A 893 7.86 -13.99 -21.70
CA VAL A 893 8.71 -14.34 -22.84
C VAL A 893 8.32 -15.75 -23.28
N LYS A 894 7.89 -15.90 -24.53
CA LYS A 894 7.75 -17.24 -25.14
C LYS A 894 9.17 -17.77 -25.30
N GLY A 895 9.43 -19.03 -24.92
CA GLY A 895 10.77 -19.63 -24.82
C GLY A 895 11.67 -19.64 -26.09
N SER A 896 11.35 -18.86 -27.12
CA SER A 896 12.17 -18.56 -28.29
C SER A 896 13.23 -17.48 -28.02
N ILE A 897 14.30 -17.47 -28.81
CA ILE A 897 15.31 -16.41 -28.84
C ILE A 897 14.95 -15.40 -29.94
N ASP A 898 14.98 -14.10 -29.65
CA ASP A 898 14.73 -13.05 -30.65
C ASP A 898 16.02 -12.32 -31.06
N LEU A 899 16.37 -12.36 -32.34
CA LEU A 899 17.56 -11.73 -32.92
C LEU A 899 17.24 -10.54 -33.84
N GLU A 900 16.04 -9.94 -33.73
CA GLU A 900 15.65 -8.80 -34.58
C GLU A 900 16.70 -7.67 -34.53
N GLY A 901 17.28 -7.34 -35.68
CA GLY A 901 18.25 -6.26 -35.83
C GLY A 901 19.64 -6.53 -35.21
N ALA A 902 19.96 -7.77 -34.83
CA ALA A 902 21.30 -8.13 -34.34
C ALA A 902 22.33 -8.25 -35.50
N ASP A 903 23.57 -7.82 -35.26
CA ASP A 903 24.68 -7.94 -36.23
C ASP A 903 25.55 -9.18 -35.94
N LEU A 904 25.42 -10.21 -36.78
CA LEU A 904 26.16 -11.49 -36.68
C LEU A 904 27.46 -11.53 -37.50
N THR A 905 27.95 -10.39 -38.00
CA THR A 905 29.12 -10.37 -38.90
C THR A 905 30.35 -11.01 -38.26
N GLU A 906 30.93 -12.01 -38.94
CA GLU A 906 32.05 -12.83 -38.50
C GLU A 906 31.79 -13.65 -37.20
N ALA A 907 30.53 -13.81 -36.75
CA ALA A 907 30.21 -14.66 -35.60
C ALA A 907 30.39 -16.16 -35.93
N ASP A 908 30.83 -16.98 -34.96
CA ASP A 908 30.95 -18.43 -35.11
C ASP A 908 29.70 -19.14 -34.58
N LEU A 909 28.86 -19.63 -35.50
CA LEU A 909 27.63 -20.39 -35.22
C LEU A 909 27.85 -21.90 -35.38
N SER A 910 29.09 -22.38 -35.44
CA SER A 910 29.43 -23.78 -35.71
C SER A 910 28.82 -24.74 -34.68
N GLY A 911 27.95 -25.65 -35.15
CA GLY A 911 27.29 -26.64 -34.28
C GLY A 911 26.22 -26.07 -33.35
N ALA A 912 25.86 -24.79 -33.47
CA ALA A 912 24.78 -24.20 -32.70
C ALA A 912 23.41 -24.77 -33.12
N ASP A 913 22.54 -25.02 -32.14
CA ASP A 913 21.12 -25.30 -32.38
C ASP A 913 20.36 -23.97 -32.36
N LEU A 914 20.02 -23.43 -33.54
CA LEU A 914 19.24 -22.19 -33.71
C LEU A 914 17.81 -22.47 -34.21
N SER A 915 17.34 -23.71 -34.12
CA SER A 915 16.03 -24.11 -34.67
C SER A 915 14.83 -23.35 -34.08
N GLY A 916 14.96 -22.86 -32.83
CA GLY A 916 13.93 -22.10 -32.11
C GLY A 916 14.09 -20.58 -32.12
N VAL A 917 14.99 -20.03 -32.93
CA VAL A 917 15.23 -18.58 -33.04
C VAL A 917 14.19 -17.91 -33.93
N LEU A 918 13.78 -16.69 -33.56
CA LEU A 918 12.89 -15.81 -34.32
C LEU A 918 13.68 -14.67 -34.96
N ASN A 919 13.15 -14.14 -36.06
CA ASN A 919 13.66 -12.92 -36.74
C ASN A 919 15.12 -12.98 -37.22
N LEU A 920 15.71 -14.18 -37.32
CA LEU A 920 17.02 -14.38 -37.95
C LEU A 920 16.93 -14.23 -39.48
N SER A 921 17.65 -13.27 -40.06
CA SER A 921 17.67 -13.06 -41.52
C SER A 921 18.72 -13.94 -42.21
N ILE A 922 18.49 -14.25 -43.49
CA ILE A 922 19.47 -15.01 -44.27
C ILE A 922 20.78 -14.25 -44.47
N ASP A 923 20.72 -12.92 -44.60
CA ASP A 923 21.91 -12.08 -44.74
C ASP A 923 22.79 -12.13 -43.48
N ALA A 924 22.17 -12.17 -42.29
CA ALA A 924 22.87 -12.31 -41.03
C ALA A 924 23.51 -13.71 -40.87
N VAL A 925 22.88 -14.76 -41.41
CA VAL A 925 23.51 -16.09 -41.47
C VAL A 925 24.70 -16.11 -42.44
N ASN A 926 24.54 -15.46 -43.60
CA ASN A 926 25.58 -15.40 -44.64
C ASN A 926 26.80 -14.55 -44.23
N SER A 927 26.64 -13.63 -43.28
CA SER A 927 27.74 -12.88 -42.69
C SER A 927 28.44 -13.60 -41.53
N ALA A 928 28.01 -14.82 -41.17
CA ALA A 928 28.57 -15.62 -40.08
C ALA A 928 29.37 -16.85 -40.58
N PHE A 929 30.12 -17.47 -39.67
CA PHE A 929 30.70 -18.81 -39.85
C PHE A 929 29.73 -19.88 -39.33
N GLY A 930 29.68 -21.02 -40.00
CA GLY A 930 28.85 -22.16 -39.58
C GLY A 930 29.27 -23.44 -40.28
N ASN A 931 28.66 -24.56 -39.86
CA ASN A 931 29.01 -25.87 -40.40
C ASN A 931 27.78 -26.77 -40.56
N ALA A 932 27.98 -28.01 -41.01
CA ALA A 932 26.89 -28.97 -41.24
C ALA A 932 26.08 -29.32 -39.98
N ASN A 933 26.64 -29.12 -38.78
CA ASN A 933 25.96 -29.39 -37.51
C ASN A 933 25.16 -28.18 -37.01
N THR A 934 25.30 -27.00 -37.62
CA THR A 934 24.50 -25.82 -37.29
C THR A 934 23.06 -26.06 -37.73
N LYS A 935 22.11 -25.99 -36.79
CA LYS A 935 20.68 -26.15 -37.09
C LYS A 935 20.04 -24.78 -37.21
N LEU A 936 19.43 -24.48 -38.36
CA LEU A 936 18.75 -23.21 -38.62
C LEU A 936 17.23 -23.33 -38.40
N PRO A 937 16.51 -22.21 -38.18
CA PRO A 937 15.05 -22.18 -38.14
C PRO A 937 14.41 -22.71 -39.43
N ASP A 938 13.22 -23.30 -39.32
CA ASP A 938 12.50 -23.92 -40.44
C ASP A 938 12.14 -22.94 -41.57
N TYR A 939 12.07 -21.64 -41.27
CA TYR A 939 11.77 -20.59 -42.24
C TYR A 939 13.00 -20.11 -43.03
N ILE A 940 14.23 -20.52 -42.67
CA ILE A 940 15.45 -20.23 -43.42
C ILE A 940 15.74 -21.40 -44.37
N ASP A 941 15.70 -21.10 -45.66
CA ASP A 941 16.04 -22.03 -46.73
C ASP A 941 17.55 -22.33 -46.73
N ARG A 942 17.93 -23.54 -46.30
CA ARG A 942 19.33 -23.97 -46.18
C ARG A 942 20.08 -23.92 -47.52
N ASP A 943 19.39 -24.09 -48.64
CA ASP A 943 20.03 -24.10 -49.97
C ASP A 943 20.53 -22.71 -50.38
N LYS A 944 20.04 -21.66 -49.72
CA LYS A 944 20.43 -20.26 -49.97
C LYS A 944 21.50 -19.75 -48.99
N VAL A 945 21.92 -20.58 -48.04
CA VAL A 945 22.90 -20.20 -47.02
C VAL A 945 24.31 -20.37 -47.55
N THR A 946 25.09 -19.30 -47.50
CA THR A 946 26.52 -19.27 -47.82
C THR A 946 27.30 -18.84 -46.61
N TRP A 947 27.92 -19.79 -45.91
CA TRP A 947 28.79 -19.50 -44.78
C TRP A 947 30.07 -18.75 -45.22
N LEU A 948 30.58 -17.88 -44.36
CA LEU A 948 31.93 -17.36 -44.51
C LEU A 948 32.95 -18.52 -44.47
N ILE A 949 33.92 -18.50 -45.39
CA ILE A 949 34.94 -19.54 -45.52
C ILE A 949 36.15 -19.16 -44.64
N GLU A 950 36.55 -20.05 -43.72
CA GLU A 950 37.80 -19.92 -42.96
C GLU A 950 39.01 -19.98 -43.91
N ASN A 951 39.52 -18.83 -44.36
CA ASN A 951 40.86 -18.77 -44.96
C ASN A 951 41.91 -18.89 -43.85
N THR A 952 42.36 -20.14 -43.63
CA THR A 952 43.62 -20.55 -42.98
C THR A 952 44.14 -19.67 -41.84
N SER A 953 43.68 -20.00 -40.64
CA SER A 953 44.37 -20.01 -39.34
C SER A 953 43.39 -19.50 -38.30
N LYS A 954 42.81 -20.41 -37.50
CA LYS A 954 42.30 -20.00 -36.18
C LYS A 954 43.46 -19.29 -35.49
N PRO A 955 43.41 -17.98 -35.21
CA PRO A 955 44.38 -17.41 -34.31
C PRO A 955 44.03 -17.98 -32.94
N LYS A 956 44.72 -19.05 -32.55
CA LYS A 956 44.85 -19.39 -31.13
C LYS A 956 45.39 -18.11 -30.47
N HIS A 957 44.53 -17.46 -29.69
CA HIS A 957 44.82 -16.27 -28.88
C HIS A 957 45.07 -14.93 -29.62
N HIS A 958 44.00 -14.27 -30.09
CA HIS A 958 44.01 -12.80 -30.25
C HIS A 958 43.42 -12.00 -29.07
N LEU A 959 43.03 -12.66 -27.97
CA LEU A 959 42.93 -11.99 -26.66
C LEU A 959 44.28 -11.41 -26.21
N VAL A 960 45.41 -11.93 -26.73
CA VAL A 960 46.75 -11.49 -26.34
C VAL A 960 47.00 -10.04 -26.77
N HIS A 961 46.49 -9.50 -27.88
CA HIS A 961 46.84 -8.10 -28.22
C HIS A 961 46.16 -7.05 -27.33
N HIS A 962 44.90 -7.26 -26.92
CA HIS A 962 44.22 -6.41 -25.95
C HIS A 962 44.63 -6.72 -24.50
N GLN A 963 44.81 -7.99 -24.11
CA GLN A 963 45.38 -8.36 -22.80
C GLN A 963 46.85 -7.94 -22.66
N THR A 964 47.63 -7.86 -23.74
CA THR A 964 49.03 -7.38 -23.70
C THR A 964 49.09 -5.86 -23.66
N ARG A 965 48.20 -5.15 -24.39
CA ARG A 965 48.02 -3.70 -24.20
C ARG A 965 47.51 -3.39 -22.78
N PHE A 966 46.68 -4.24 -22.20
CA PHE A 966 46.21 -4.18 -20.80
C PHE A 966 47.35 -4.45 -19.81
N LYS A 967 48.13 -5.54 -19.95
CA LYS A 967 49.33 -5.81 -19.14
C LYS A 967 50.38 -4.70 -19.27
N GLN A 968 50.52 -4.10 -20.46
CA GLN A 968 51.41 -2.96 -20.70
C GLN A 968 50.86 -1.64 -20.13
N ARG A 969 49.55 -1.38 -20.19
CA ARG A 969 48.90 -0.20 -19.55
C ARG A 969 48.89 -0.32 -18.03
N MET A 970 48.66 -1.51 -17.48
CA MET A 970 48.76 -1.81 -16.05
C MET A 970 50.19 -1.70 -15.54
N LYS A 971 51.20 -2.22 -16.28
CA LYS A 971 52.62 -1.95 -15.99
C LYS A 971 52.96 -0.46 -16.08
N ARG A 972 52.38 0.29 -17.02
CA ARG A 972 52.59 1.75 -17.12
C ARG A 972 51.94 2.52 -15.96
N LYS A 973 50.72 2.17 -15.54
CA LYS A 973 50.05 2.77 -14.37
C LYS A 973 50.77 2.43 -13.05
N SER A 974 51.21 1.18 -12.86
CA SER A 974 51.98 0.81 -11.66
C SER A 974 53.35 1.51 -11.63
N ASN A 975 54.03 1.63 -12.78
CA ASN A 975 55.29 2.40 -12.88
C ASN A 975 55.10 3.91 -12.70
N LEU A 976 53.92 4.47 -13.04
CA LEU A 976 53.58 5.88 -12.80
C LEU A 976 53.28 6.16 -11.32
N GLN A 977 52.57 5.25 -10.64
CA GLN A 977 52.32 5.32 -9.19
C GLN A 977 53.59 5.07 -8.35
N GLU A 978 54.51 4.20 -8.79
CA GLU A 978 55.82 4.04 -8.13
C GLU A 978 56.74 5.25 -8.35
N ARG A 979 56.62 5.94 -9.49
CA ARG A 979 57.37 7.17 -9.76
C ARG A 979 56.84 8.37 -9.00
N SER A 980 55.54 8.47 -8.72
CA SER A 980 54.98 9.55 -7.89
C SER A 980 55.31 9.37 -6.39
N LYS A 981 55.59 8.14 -5.93
CA LYS A 981 56.06 7.85 -4.56
C LYS A 981 57.58 7.99 -4.35
N LYS A 982 58.36 8.28 -5.41
CA LYS A 982 59.83 8.37 -5.38
C LYS A 982 60.38 9.68 -5.95
N ALA A 983 59.61 10.76 -5.98
CA ALA A 983 60.15 12.10 -6.16
C ALA A 983 60.37 12.72 -4.76
N PRO A 984 61.60 13.14 -4.41
CA PRO A 984 61.89 13.78 -3.12
C PRO A 984 61.23 15.15 -2.99
#